data_AF-A0AAD5J168-F1
#
_entry.id   AF-A0AAD5J168-F1
#
_cell.length_a   1.000
_cell.length_b   1.000
_cell.length_c   1.000
_cell.angle_alpha   90.00
_cell.angle_beta   90.00
_cell.angle_gamma   90.00
#
_symmetry.space_group_name_H-M   'P 1'
#
loop_
_entity.id
_entity.type
_entity.pdbx_description
1 polymer ?
#
loop_
_entity_poly.entity_id
_entity_poly.type
_entity_poly.pdbx_seq_one_letter_code
_entity_poly.pdbx_strand_id
1 'polypeptide(L)'
;MKYEQRLEAAAKTIYKDDDGRGVGAQVVDLADFGVTATLKPYQVEGVSWLIRRFLLGVNVILGDEMGLGKTLQAISFLSYLKTHQMSTGPFLVLCPLSVTDGWVSEIEKFTPGLKALRYVGDKEHRCSLRKAMYTHVKEHSISDVSSLPFDLLLTTYDIALVDQDFLSQIPWYYAIIDEAQRLKNPSSVLYNVLIERFLIPRRLLMTGTPIQNNLSELWSLMHFCMPSVFGTLEQFLSTFKEAGDLSSAKIKESFRSLKWILGAFMLRRTKAKLIECGNLVLPPLTEITVMAPLVSLQKKVYTSILRKELPTLLAFSSGASGHQSLQNIVIQLRKACSHPYLFPGIEPEPYEEGEHLVQASGKLVILDQLLQKLYDSGHRVLLFAQMTTTLDILQDFLELRKYSYERLDGSVRAEERFAAIRSFSGPSAEGRMTSKVDRNNAFVFMISTRAGGVGLNLVAADTVIFYEQDWNPQVDKQALQRAHRIGQMNHVLSINLVTRNTVDEVIMRRADRKLQLSHTVVGDDAIDKDQKETMGVEMGDLRSVIFGLHKFDPKEINNEESNSTNLSELISMVEKVIAIRHEQMLGEAGQKFEVDPNILDRSDLVMQGSSASTVFDSGLDEASYLAWVEKFKEISQSSGDSIVEMGNRKKLPEDKHFKLEAARKKTEEKKLAKWEALGYHSLSVKDTICPVDGDIMSDSGYVHLVYGDCTHPSKVCPSEPAIVFSCVDNSGNWGHGGMFDALAKLSASITDAYQRASEFGDLHLGDLHLIRINEESDKETEDNIPMWVALAVVQSFNPRRKVPRSDISIPDLESCLSKASFSAAQNSASIHMPRIGYQDGSDRSQWYIVERLLRKYASIYNIKIFVYYYRRSS
;
A
#
# COMPACT_ATOMS: atom_id res chain seq x y z
N MET A 1 14.89 38.19 28.13
CA MET A 1 13.61 38.34 27.41
C MET A 1 12.79 37.10 27.70
N LYS A 2 11.49 37.20 28.05
CA LYS A 2 10.65 35.99 28.17
C LYS A 2 10.56 35.31 26.79
N TYR A 3 10.50 33.97 26.76
CA TYR A 3 10.54 33.20 25.51
C TYR A 3 9.49 33.66 24.48
N GLU A 4 8.26 33.91 24.93
CA GLU A 4 7.15 34.45 24.13
C GLU A 4 7.45 35.84 23.55
N GLN A 5 8.00 36.75 24.35
CA GLN A 5 8.36 38.11 23.90
C GLN A 5 9.41 38.12 22.80
N ARG A 6 10.32 37.13 22.80
CA ARG A 6 11.31 36.96 21.73
C ARG A 6 10.64 36.55 20.42
N LEU A 7 9.70 35.61 20.48
CA LEU A 7 8.93 35.17 19.30
C LEU A 7 8.06 36.31 18.76
N GLU A 8 7.41 37.06 19.65
CA GLU A 8 6.63 38.22 19.24
C GLU A 8 7.48 39.32 18.62
N ALA A 9 8.65 39.61 19.19
CA ALA A 9 9.54 40.62 18.64
C ALA A 9 10.02 40.24 17.23
N ALA A 10 10.35 38.97 17.01
CA ALA A 10 10.70 38.45 15.69
C ALA A 10 9.54 38.62 14.70
N ALA A 11 8.33 38.22 15.08
CA ALA A 11 7.14 38.37 14.23
C ALA A 11 6.81 39.86 13.96
N LYS A 12 6.89 40.75 14.96
CA LYS A 12 6.67 42.21 14.78
C LYS A 12 7.67 42.80 13.80
N THR A 13 8.91 42.32 13.78
CA THR A 13 9.94 42.82 12.86
C THR A 13 9.60 42.45 11.42
N ILE A 14 9.09 41.24 11.21
CA ILE A 14 8.69 40.74 9.90
C ILE A 14 7.43 41.46 9.38
N TYR A 15 6.43 41.66 10.24
CA TYR A 15 5.20 42.35 9.82
C TYR A 15 5.39 43.85 9.59
N LYS A 16 6.28 44.51 10.34
CA LYS A 16 6.59 45.93 10.11
C LYS A 16 7.14 46.21 8.71
N ASP A 17 7.83 45.24 8.12
CA ASP A 17 8.29 45.32 6.73
C ASP A 17 7.14 45.13 5.72
N ASP A 18 6.14 44.30 6.03
CA ASP A 18 4.93 44.15 5.19
C ASP A 18 4.05 45.43 5.22
N ASP A 19 3.94 46.11 6.37
CA ASP A 19 3.17 47.35 6.53
C ASP A 19 3.91 48.58 5.92
N GLY A 20 5.23 48.50 5.79
CA GLY A 20 6.09 49.49 5.15
C GLY A 20 5.97 49.48 3.63
N ARG A 21 4.82 49.89 3.07
CA ARG A 21 4.62 50.18 1.63
C ARG A 21 5.48 51.35 1.07
N GLY A 22 6.60 51.68 1.71
CA GLY A 22 7.65 52.57 1.23
C GLY A 22 8.89 52.15 1.99
N VAL A 23 9.91 51.55 1.39
CA VAL A 23 10.73 52.06 0.30
C VAL A 23 11.29 50.85 -0.47
N GLY A 24 10.81 50.59 -1.70
CA GLY A 24 11.47 49.65 -2.62
C GLY A 24 10.74 48.36 -3.01
N ALA A 25 9.47 48.15 -2.65
CA ALA A 25 8.70 47.03 -3.21
C ALA A 25 8.28 47.36 -4.65
N GLN A 26 9.15 47.08 -5.62
CA GLN A 26 8.75 46.99 -7.02
C GLN A 26 7.59 45.98 -7.09
N VAL A 27 6.49 46.37 -7.74
CA VAL A 27 5.48 45.41 -8.19
C VAL A 27 6.24 44.45 -9.10
N VAL A 28 6.50 43.24 -8.63
CA VAL A 28 7.28 42.25 -9.40
C VAL A 28 6.44 41.89 -10.60
N ASP A 29 6.90 42.30 -11.78
CA ASP A 29 6.15 42.06 -13.02
C ASP A 29 6.29 40.58 -13.41
N LEU A 30 5.30 40.03 -14.12
CA LEU A 30 5.34 38.61 -14.51
C LEU A 30 6.56 38.26 -15.38
N ALA A 31 7.12 39.25 -16.07
CA ALA A 31 8.34 39.13 -16.85
C ALA A 31 9.61 38.96 -15.99
N ASP A 32 9.61 39.46 -14.76
CA ASP A 32 10.80 39.47 -13.87
C ASP A 32 11.10 38.09 -13.27
N PHE A 33 10.12 37.18 -13.25
CA PHE A 33 10.32 35.83 -12.71
C PHE A 33 11.18 34.93 -13.61
N GLY A 34 11.32 35.27 -14.91
CA GLY A 34 12.10 34.46 -15.87
C GLY A 34 11.51 33.06 -16.13
N VAL A 35 10.19 32.90 -15.98
CA VAL A 35 9.47 31.62 -16.12
C VAL A 35 8.63 31.64 -17.40
N THR A 36 8.61 30.53 -18.14
CA THR A 36 7.80 30.39 -19.36
C THR A 36 6.30 30.18 -19.12
N ALA A 37 5.89 29.94 -17.87
CA ALA A 37 4.51 29.66 -17.48
C ALA A 37 3.77 30.89 -16.94
N THR A 38 2.48 30.97 -17.25
CA THR A 38 1.57 31.96 -16.66
C THR A 38 1.20 31.56 -15.23
N LEU A 39 1.71 32.30 -14.24
CA LEU A 39 1.37 32.11 -12.83
C LEU A 39 -0.05 32.61 -12.53
N LYS A 40 -0.78 31.90 -11.68
CA LYS A 40 -2.08 32.36 -11.16
C LYS A 40 -1.90 33.52 -10.16
N PRO A 41 -2.91 34.38 -9.92
CA PRO A 41 -2.78 35.54 -9.04
C PRO A 41 -2.27 35.21 -7.63
N TYR A 42 -2.79 34.15 -7.01
CA TYR A 42 -2.31 33.70 -5.70
C TYR A 42 -0.86 33.17 -5.78
N GLN A 43 -0.44 32.56 -6.89
CA GLN A 43 0.93 32.09 -7.04
C GLN A 43 1.90 33.28 -7.13
N VAL A 44 1.53 34.34 -7.84
CA VAL A 44 2.30 35.60 -7.89
C VAL A 44 2.44 36.21 -6.50
N GLU A 45 1.35 36.28 -5.73
CA GLU A 45 1.40 36.74 -4.33
C GLU A 45 2.32 35.86 -3.47
N GLY A 46 2.27 34.53 -3.67
CA GLY A 46 3.10 33.56 -2.95
C GLY A 46 4.58 33.72 -3.25
N VAL A 47 4.95 33.86 -4.52
CA VAL A 47 6.35 34.12 -4.93
C VAL A 47 6.82 35.49 -4.40
N SER A 48 5.98 36.52 -4.50
CA SER A 48 6.30 37.85 -3.96
C SER A 48 6.55 37.80 -2.45
N TRP A 49 5.74 37.02 -1.71
CA TRP A 49 5.94 36.80 -0.28
C TRP A 49 7.28 36.09 0.00
N LEU A 50 7.64 35.07 -0.78
CA LEU A 50 8.94 34.39 -0.65
C LEU A 50 10.11 35.36 -0.88
N ILE A 51 10.01 36.25 -1.88
CA ILE A 51 11.03 37.26 -2.19
C ILE A 51 11.20 38.23 -1.01
N ARG A 52 10.11 38.78 -0.45
CA ARG A 52 10.19 39.69 0.70
C ARG A 52 10.88 39.04 1.90
N ARG A 53 10.52 37.80 2.22
CA ARG A 53 11.11 37.06 3.33
C ARG A 53 12.58 36.70 3.08
N PHE A 54 12.94 36.41 1.83
CA PHE A 54 14.33 36.19 1.44
C PHE A 54 15.20 37.43 1.68
N LEU A 55 14.75 38.61 1.23
CA LEU A 55 15.45 39.88 1.43
C LEU A 55 15.67 40.20 2.92
N LEU A 56 14.70 39.83 3.78
CA LEU A 56 14.78 40.03 5.23
C LEU A 56 15.74 39.11 5.99
N GLY A 57 16.33 38.09 5.37
CA GLY A 57 17.14 37.14 6.13
C GLY A 57 16.39 35.92 6.67
N VAL A 58 15.10 35.78 6.37
CA VAL A 58 14.20 34.87 7.10
C VAL A 58 13.96 33.56 6.36
N ASN A 59 13.99 32.44 7.09
CA ASN A 59 13.59 31.12 6.59
C ASN A 59 12.09 30.90 6.78
N VAL A 60 11.46 30.19 5.85
CA VAL A 60 10.00 30.16 5.73
C VAL A 60 9.42 28.79 5.42
N ILE A 61 8.15 28.62 5.74
CA ILE A 61 7.35 27.43 5.45
C ILE A 61 6.24 27.78 4.45
N LEU A 62 6.24 27.13 3.29
CA LEU A 62 5.13 27.17 2.35
C LEU A 62 4.17 26.01 2.66
N GLY A 63 3.17 26.31 3.47
CA GLY A 63 2.13 25.41 3.98
C GLY A 63 0.85 25.38 3.14
N ASP A 64 0.90 25.82 1.88
CA ASP A 64 -0.24 25.78 0.96
C ASP A 64 -0.81 24.37 0.80
N GLU A 65 -2.14 24.29 0.68
CA GLU A 65 -2.84 23.04 0.43
C GLU A 65 -2.27 22.31 -0.81
N MET A 66 -2.30 20.98 -0.78
CA MET A 66 -1.78 20.18 -1.88
C MET A 66 -2.56 20.48 -3.16
N GLY A 67 -1.83 20.57 -4.25
CA GLY A 67 -2.41 20.86 -5.55
C GLY A 67 -2.35 22.30 -6.02
N LEU A 68 -2.00 23.25 -5.15
CA LEU A 68 -1.92 24.69 -5.50
C LEU A 68 -0.65 25.10 -6.28
N GLY A 69 0.23 24.15 -6.62
CA GLY A 69 1.45 24.43 -7.38
C GLY A 69 2.61 24.99 -6.55
N LYS A 70 2.90 24.38 -5.40
CA LYS A 70 4.06 24.74 -4.54
C LYS A 70 5.40 24.63 -5.28
N THR A 71 5.56 23.56 -6.06
CA THR A 71 6.75 23.31 -6.90
C THR A 71 6.97 24.46 -7.88
N LEU A 72 5.93 24.87 -8.62
CA LEU A 72 6.00 26.01 -9.53
C LEU A 72 6.35 27.32 -8.81
N GLN A 73 5.77 27.60 -7.63
CA GLN A 73 6.13 28.78 -6.83
C GLN A 73 7.60 28.75 -6.40
N ALA A 74 8.08 27.61 -5.93
CA ALA A 74 9.47 27.40 -5.52
C ALA A 74 10.47 27.56 -6.68
N ILE A 75 10.18 26.97 -7.84
CA ILE A 75 11.00 27.08 -9.06
C ILE A 75 11.02 28.52 -9.57
N SER A 76 9.86 29.20 -9.58
CA SER A 76 9.76 30.61 -9.99
C SER A 76 10.58 31.52 -9.09
N PHE A 77 10.58 31.25 -7.78
CA PHE A 77 11.42 31.95 -6.82
C PHE A 77 12.92 31.73 -7.08
N LEU A 78 13.38 30.51 -7.33
CA LEU A 78 14.78 30.23 -7.66
C LEU A 78 15.21 30.90 -8.98
N SER A 79 14.33 30.90 -9.98
CA SER A 79 14.56 31.56 -11.26
C SER A 79 14.74 33.06 -11.09
N TYR A 80 13.89 33.69 -10.27
CA TYR A 80 14.00 35.11 -9.92
C TYR A 80 15.37 35.43 -9.28
N LEU A 81 15.82 34.62 -8.31
CA LEU A 81 17.12 34.81 -7.66
C LEU A 81 18.30 34.77 -8.64
N LYS A 82 18.22 33.90 -9.66
CA LYS A 82 19.24 33.79 -10.69
C LYS A 82 19.20 34.95 -11.68
N THR A 83 18.02 35.30 -12.20
CA THR A 83 17.84 36.37 -13.19
C THR A 83 18.26 37.74 -12.64
N HIS A 84 17.96 38.02 -11.37
CA HIS A 84 18.38 39.25 -10.69
C HIS A 84 19.81 39.20 -10.12
N GLN A 85 20.58 38.14 -10.43
CA GLN A 85 21.95 37.91 -9.94
C GLN A 85 22.12 38.03 -8.42
N MET A 86 21.03 37.81 -7.66
CA MET A 86 21.10 37.85 -6.19
C MET A 86 21.80 36.61 -5.63
N SER A 87 21.69 35.47 -6.32
CA SER A 87 22.49 34.28 -6.04
C SER A 87 22.55 33.36 -7.27
N THR A 88 23.75 32.92 -7.65
CA THR A 88 23.97 32.00 -8.79
C THR A 88 23.98 30.52 -8.38
N GLY A 89 23.62 30.18 -7.13
CA GLY A 89 23.69 28.82 -6.59
C GLY A 89 24.95 28.57 -5.74
N PRO A 90 25.15 27.34 -5.23
CA PRO A 90 24.37 26.14 -5.51
C PRO A 90 23.09 26.01 -4.67
N PHE A 91 22.02 25.55 -5.30
CA PHE A 91 20.73 25.26 -4.66
C PHE A 91 20.55 23.75 -4.43
N LEU A 92 20.03 23.38 -3.26
CA LEU A 92 19.71 21.99 -2.91
C LEU A 92 18.20 21.77 -2.91
N VAL A 93 17.72 20.74 -3.60
CA VAL A 93 16.33 20.27 -3.50
C VAL A 93 16.32 18.87 -2.90
N LEU A 94 15.72 18.74 -1.71
CA LEU A 94 15.46 17.49 -1.04
C LEU A 94 14.00 17.12 -1.21
N CYS A 95 13.72 15.99 -1.87
CA CYS A 95 12.35 15.55 -2.13
C CYS A 95 12.22 14.01 -2.04
N PRO A 96 10.99 13.47 -1.85
CA PRO A 96 10.76 12.03 -1.93
C PRO A 96 11.13 11.45 -3.31
N LEU A 97 11.54 10.18 -3.36
CA LEU A 97 11.95 9.53 -4.61
C LEU A 97 10.88 9.60 -5.71
N SER A 98 9.60 9.52 -5.35
CA SER A 98 8.49 9.50 -6.33
C SER A 98 8.24 10.83 -7.05
N VAL A 99 8.70 11.96 -6.50
CA VAL A 99 8.51 13.29 -7.13
C VAL A 99 9.73 13.78 -7.88
N THR A 100 10.85 13.06 -7.80
CA THR A 100 12.13 13.49 -8.39
C THR A 100 12.02 13.81 -9.88
N ASP A 101 11.36 12.95 -10.66
CA ASP A 101 11.12 13.17 -12.09
C ASP A 101 10.16 14.33 -12.37
N GLY A 102 9.13 14.50 -11.52
CA GLY A 102 8.20 15.63 -11.63
C GLY A 102 8.92 16.96 -11.48
N TRP A 103 9.81 17.07 -10.49
CA TRP A 103 10.66 18.23 -10.29
C TRP A 103 11.57 18.51 -11.49
N VAL A 104 12.26 17.49 -12.02
CA VAL A 104 13.16 17.66 -13.18
C VAL A 104 12.36 18.15 -14.40
N SER A 105 11.23 17.50 -14.70
CA SER A 105 10.37 17.89 -15.82
C SER A 105 9.80 19.30 -15.67
N GLU A 106 9.38 19.70 -14.47
CA GLU A 106 8.90 21.06 -14.21
C GLU A 106 10.03 22.10 -14.37
N ILE A 107 11.24 21.81 -13.89
CA ILE A 107 12.38 22.73 -14.04
C ILE A 107 12.77 22.89 -15.51
N GLU A 108 12.87 21.79 -16.26
CA GLU A 108 13.20 21.81 -17.69
C GLU A 108 12.13 22.55 -18.51
N LYS A 109 10.85 22.37 -18.16
CA LYS A 109 9.72 22.99 -18.86
C LYS A 109 9.59 24.47 -18.56
N PHE A 110 9.68 24.85 -17.29
CA PHE A 110 9.30 26.19 -16.82
C PHE A 110 10.49 27.15 -16.71
N THR A 111 11.69 26.63 -16.49
CA THR A 111 12.90 27.43 -16.23
C THR A 111 14.12 26.84 -16.96
N PRO A 112 14.16 26.92 -18.31
CA PRO A 112 15.27 26.38 -19.09
C PRO A 112 16.62 27.06 -18.79
N GLY A 113 16.60 28.23 -18.16
CA GLY A 113 17.81 28.93 -17.70
C GLY A 113 18.48 28.31 -16.46
N LEU A 114 17.82 27.39 -15.75
CA LEU A 114 18.36 26.72 -14.57
C LEU A 114 18.91 25.33 -14.93
N LYS A 115 20.21 25.10 -14.72
CA LYS A 115 20.83 23.78 -14.91
C LYS A 115 20.57 22.93 -13.68
N ALA A 116 19.62 22.00 -13.79
CA ALA A 116 19.32 21.01 -12.76
C ALA A 116 20.13 19.72 -12.98
N LEU A 117 20.69 19.20 -11.89
CA LEU A 117 21.31 17.89 -11.86
C LEU A 117 20.53 16.94 -10.93
N ARG A 118 20.15 15.79 -11.48
CA ARG A 118 19.54 14.69 -10.72
C ARG A 118 20.64 13.83 -10.08
N TYR A 119 20.74 13.84 -8.76
CA TYR A 119 21.65 12.98 -7.98
C TYR A 119 20.88 11.82 -7.36
N VAL A 120 20.46 10.86 -8.20
CA VAL A 120 19.70 9.66 -7.82
C VAL A 120 20.22 8.47 -8.62
N GLY A 121 19.98 7.24 -8.16
CA GLY A 121 20.35 6.01 -8.87
C GLY A 121 21.35 5.16 -8.10
N ASP A 122 21.94 4.16 -8.75
CA ASP A 122 22.83 3.19 -8.11
C ASP A 122 24.17 3.79 -7.67
N LYS A 123 24.87 3.08 -6.78
CA LYS A 123 26.16 3.53 -6.22
C LYS A 123 27.19 3.84 -7.31
N GLU A 124 27.22 3.06 -8.38
CA GLU A 124 28.12 3.25 -9.51
C GLU A 124 27.78 4.53 -10.30
N HIS A 125 26.50 4.74 -10.61
CA HIS A 125 26.05 5.96 -11.28
C HIS A 125 26.40 7.21 -10.47
N ARG A 126 26.14 7.20 -9.16
CA ARG A 126 26.51 8.29 -8.25
C ARG A 126 28.02 8.51 -8.16
N CYS A 127 28.81 7.43 -8.19
CA CYS A 127 30.27 7.51 -8.25
C CYS A 127 30.75 8.22 -9.52
N SER A 128 30.17 7.88 -10.68
CA SER A 128 30.48 8.53 -11.96
C SER A 128 30.11 10.01 -11.96
N LEU A 129 28.94 10.38 -11.40
CA LEU A 129 28.55 11.79 -11.23
C LEU A 129 29.53 12.56 -10.36
N ARG A 130 29.94 12.00 -9.22
CA ARG A 130 30.94 12.63 -8.33
C ARG A 130 32.29 12.81 -9.02
N LYS A 131 32.73 11.83 -9.80
CA LYS A 131 33.96 11.94 -10.59
C LYS A 131 33.86 13.04 -11.64
N ALA A 132 32.74 13.12 -12.36
CA ALA A 132 32.51 14.17 -13.35
C ALA A 132 32.53 15.58 -12.73
N MET A 133 31.88 15.75 -11.57
CA MET A 133 31.94 17.02 -10.81
C MET A 133 33.37 17.35 -10.39
N TYR A 134 34.11 16.39 -9.85
CA TYR A 134 35.47 16.59 -9.39
C TYR A 134 36.40 16.99 -10.54
N THR A 135 36.30 16.33 -11.69
CA THR A 135 37.05 16.68 -12.91
C THR A 135 36.73 18.10 -13.37
N HIS A 136 35.46 18.48 -13.43
CA HIS A 136 35.03 19.81 -13.85
C HIS A 136 35.60 20.92 -12.94
N VAL A 137 35.55 20.71 -11.62
CA VAL A 137 36.10 21.65 -10.63
C VAL A 137 37.63 21.74 -10.78
N LYS A 138 38.31 20.61 -10.98
CA LYS A 138 39.77 20.57 -11.15
C LYS A 138 40.24 21.27 -12.43
N GLU A 139 39.47 21.21 -13.51
CA GLU A 139 39.79 21.85 -14.79
C GLU A 139 39.57 23.38 -14.79
N HIS A 140 38.63 23.89 -13.97
CA HIS A 140 38.25 25.31 -13.94
C HIS A 140 38.82 26.09 -12.73
N SER A 141 39.69 25.47 -11.93
CA SER A 141 40.26 26.09 -10.73
C SER A 141 41.37 27.10 -11.08
N ILE A 142 41.07 28.41 -11.03
CA ILE A 142 41.98 29.45 -10.47
C ILE A 142 41.23 30.69 -9.94
N SER A 143 39.97 31.02 -10.31
CA SER A 143 39.44 32.34 -9.90
C SER A 143 38.06 32.43 -9.24
N ASP A 144 37.12 31.50 -9.42
CA ASP A 144 35.76 31.73 -8.90
C ASP A 144 35.12 30.50 -8.24
N VAL A 145 34.47 30.75 -7.10
CA VAL A 145 33.61 29.84 -6.31
C VAL A 145 32.37 29.38 -7.11
N SER A 146 32.24 29.85 -8.36
CA SER A 146 31.12 29.69 -9.30
C SER A 146 31.30 28.55 -10.33
N SER A 147 32.13 27.53 -10.08
CA SER A 147 32.50 26.52 -11.09
C SER A 147 31.86 25.14 -10.92
N LEU A 148 30.72 25.06 -10.22
CA LEU A 148 29.91 23.83 -10.25
C LEU A 148 29.21 23.69 -11.61
N PRO A 149 29.11 22.48 -12.19
CA PRO A 149 28.50 22.29 -13.51
C PRO A 149 26.97 22.46 -13.50
N PHE A 150 26.37 22.68 -12.33
CA PHE A 150 24.93 22.80 -12.11
C PHE A 150 24.62 24.00 -11.20
N ASP A 151 23.42 24.55 -11.35
CA ASP A 151 22.88 25.56 -10.43
C ASP A 151 22.07 24.90 -9.29
N LEU A 152 21.40 23.79 -9.61
CA LEU A 152 20.48 23.08 -8.72
C LEU A 152 20.83 21.59 -8.67
N LEU A 153 21.00 21.05 -7.47
CA LEU A 153 21.14 19.62 -7.24
C LEU A 153 19.88 19.07 -6.58
N LEU A 154 19.28 18.07 -7.21
CA LEU A 154 18.10 17.38 -6.72
C LEU A 154 18.50 15.99 -6.20
N THR A 155 18.17 15.72 -4.93
CA THR A 155 18.47 14.44 -4.27
C THR A 155 17.32 14.02 -3.35
N THR A 156 17.37 12.78 -2.88
CA THR A 156 16.37 12.22 -1.96
C THR A 156 16.87 12.18 -0.52
N TYR A 157 15.93 12.06 0.42
CA TYR A 157 16.24 11.94 1.84
C TYR A 157 17.20 10.80 2.17
N ASP A 158 16.98 9.62 1.57
CA ASP A 158 17.81 8.44 1.84
C ASP A 158 19.22 8.61 1.27
N ILE A 159 19.35 9.22 0.09
CA ILE A 159 20.66 9.49 -0.52
C ILE A 159 21.40 10.59 0.24
N ALA A 160 20.69 11.60 0.76
CA ALA A 160 21.28 12.64 1.60
C ALA A 160 21.94 12.07 2.87
N LEU A 161 21.38 10.98 3.43
CA LEU A 161 21.96 10.24 4.55
C LEU A 161 23.16 9.38 4.12
N VAL A 162 23.03 8.63 3.03
CA VAL A 162 24.08 7.71 2.55
C VAL A 162 25.33 8.47 2.08
N ASP A 163 25.14 9.54 1.30
CA ASP A 163 26.21 10.34 0.70
C ASP A 163 26.46 11.66 1.47
N GLN A 164 26.15 11.69 2.77
CA GLN A 164 26.28 12.87 3.63
C GLN A 164 27.69 13.49 3.61
N ASP A 165 28.73 12.67 3.53
CA ASP A 165 30.12 13.14 3.59
C ASP A 165 30.52 13.91 2.33
N PHE A 166 29.89 13.63 1.19
CA PHE A 166 30.11 14.37 -0.05
C PHE A 166 29.24 15.62 -0.11
N LEU A 167 27.94 15.48 0.18
CA LEU A 167 26.98 16.58 0.06
C LEU A 167 27.20 17.68 1.11
N SER A 168 27.79 17.37 2.26
CA SER A 168 28.18 18.34 3.29
C SER A 168 29.39 19.19 2.92
N GLN A 169 30.21 18.76 1.96
CA GLN A 169 31.37 19.55 1.48
C GLN A 169 30.94 20.75 0.64
N ILE A 170 29.73 20.72 0.08
CA ILE A 170 29.19 21.79 -0.75
C ILE A 170 28.49 22.81 0.16
N PRO A 171 28.90 24.10 0.16
CA PRO A 171 28.19 25.15 0.86
C PRO A 171 26.93 25.53 0.08
N TRP A 172 25.77 25.05 0.54
CA TRP A 172 24.50 25.30 -0.12
C TRP A 172 23.99 26.70 0.20
N TYR A 173 23.66 27.49 -0.80
CA TYR A 173 23.16 28.85 -0.57
C TYR A 173 21.70 28.83 -0.11
N TYR A 174 20.88 28.01 -0.77
CA TYR A 174 19.46 27.84 -0.48
C TYR A 174 19.08 26.36 -0.58
N ALA A 175 18.36 25.85 0.41
CA ALA A 175 17.78 24.50 0.35
C ALA A 175 16.26 24.55 0.35
N ILE A 176 15.66 23.78 -0.55
CA ILE A 176 14.24 23.52 -0.63
C ILE A 176 14.00 22.09 -0.15
N ILE A 177 13.14 21.94 0.84
CA ILE A 177 12.79 20.65 1.42
C ILE A 177 11.30 20.41 1.17
N ASP A 178 11.02 19.49 0.26
CA ASP A 178 9.67 19.13 -0.16
C ASP A 178 9.11 17.98 0.66
N GLU A 179 7.82 18.03 1.01
CA GLU A 179 7.17 17.10 1.93
C GLU A 179 7.90 17.06 3.30
N ALA A 180 8.06 18.26 3.89
CA ALA A 180 8.82 18.50 5.12
C ALA A 180 8.30 17.73 6.36
N GLN A 181 7.13 17.09 6.30
CA GLN A 181 6.66 16.17 7.36
C GLN A 181 7.63 15.01 7.64
N ARG A 182 8.58 14.72 6.74
CA ARG A 182 9.70 13.80 7.02
C ARG A 182 10.59 14.27 8.18
N LEU A 183 10.59 15.56 8.50
CA LEU A 183 11.36 16.19 9.58
C LEU A 183 10.56 16.37 10.88
N LYS A 184 9.38 15.74 11.00
CA LYS A 184 8.52 15.89 12.18
C LYS A 184 9.16 15.46 13.51
N ASN A 185 10.11 14.53 13.47
CA ASN A 185 10.76 14.03 14.67
C ASN A 185 12.17 14.66 14.81
N PRO A 186 12.41 15.48 15.86
CA PRO A 186 13.72 16.09 16.08
C PRO A 186 14.80 15.06 16.45
N SER A 187 14.43 13.87 16.93
CA SER A 187 15.36 12.78 17.23
C SER A 187 15.74 11.95 15.99
N SER A 188 15.21 12.29 14.81
CA SER A 188 15.51 11.56 13.57
C SER A 188 16.95 11.78 13.12
N VAL A 189 17.61 10.72 12.65
CA VAL A 189 18.96 10.80 12.08
C VAL A 189 19.03 11.83 10.94
N LEU A 190 18.01 11.86 10.08
CA LEU A 190 17.90 12.83 8.99
C LEU A 190 17.90 14.27 9.50
N TYR A 191 17.18 14.53 10.57
CA TYR A 191 17.05 15.86 11.16
C TYR A 191 18.41 16.35 11.68
N ASN A 192 19.11 15.51 12.44
CA ASN A 192 20.42 15.84 13.02
C ASN A 192 21.48 16.04 11.94
N VAL A 193 21.54 15.14 10.94
CA VAL A 193 22.51 15.24 9.84
C VAL A 193 22.35 16.54 9.05
N LEU A 194 21.11 16.94 8.73
CA LEU A 194 20.86 18.16 7.98
C LEU A 194 21.14 19.45 8.76
N ILE A 195 20.98 19.45 10.09
CA ILE A 195 21.29 20.61 10.92
C ILE A 195 22.78 20.72 11.23
N GLU A 196 23.44 19.61 11.55
CA GLU A 196 24.80 19.59 12.06
C GLU A 196 25.86 19.55 10.95
N ARG A 197 25.62 18.79 9.87
CA ARG A 197 26.63 18.56 8.83
C ARG A 197 26.46 19.43 7.59
N PHE A 198 25.24 19.79 7.23
CA PHE A 198 24.98 20.56 6.02
C PHE A 198 25.01 22.06 6.29
N LEU A 199 25.87 22.79 5.59
CA LEU A 199 25.89 24.25 5.65
C LEU A 199 24.77 24.82 4.77
N ILE A 200 23.61 25.04 5.39
CA ILE A 200 22.40 25.59 4.73
C ILE A 200 21.93 26.83 5.51
N PRO A 201 22.34 28.04 5.10
CA PRO A 201 21.96 29.28 5.77
C PRO A 201 20.50 29.64 5.47
N ARG A 202 20.01 29.38 4.25
CA ARG A 202 18.64 29.69 3.82
C ARG A 202 17.82 28.44 3.50
N ARG A 203 16.60 28.38 4.02
CA ARG A 203 15.74 27.18 3.99
C ARG A 203 14.29 27.55 3.62
N LEU A 204 13.74 26.81 2.66
CA LEU A 204 12.31 26.77 2.34
C LEU A 204 11.78 25.38 2.65
N LEU A 205 10.87 25.28 3.61
CA LEU A 205 10.13 24.04 3.86
C LEU A 205 8.81 24.08 3.10
N MET A 206 8.49 23.02 2.37
CA MET A 206 7.19 22.88 1.72
C MET A 206 6.44 21.70 2.34
N THR A 207 5.19 21.94 2.71
CA THR A 207 4.34 20.90 3.27
C THR A 207 2.88 21.17 2.92
N GLY A 208 2.14 20.12 2.56
CA GLY A 208 0.69 20.20 2.38
C GLY A 208 -0.09 20.13 3.70
N THR A 209 0.54 19.59 4.75
CA THR A 209 -0.09 19.28 6.04
C THR A 209 0.87 19.66 7.17
N PRO A 210 1.03 20.96 7.45
CA PRO A 210 2.03 21.46 8.41
C PRO A 210 1.77 21.06 9.87
N ILE A 211 0.53 20.70 10.22
CA ILE A 211 0.13 20.24 11.55
C ILE A 211 -0.57 18.90 11.37
N GLN A 212 0.11 17.78 11.69
CA GLN A 212 -0.50 16.45 11.55
C GLN A 212 -1.16 15.97 12.83
N ASN A 213 -0.41 15.93 13.94
CA ASN A 213 -0.94 15.32 15.16
C ASN A 213 -0.55 16.03 16.47
N ASN A 214 0.62 16.69 16.57
CA ASN A 214 1.14 17.21 17.84
C ASN A 214 1.82 18.59 17.70
N LEU A 215 1.73 19.42 18.75
CA LEU A 215 2.47 20.69 18.84
C LEU A 215 4.00 20.50 18.81
N SER A 216 4.50 19.34 19.23
CA SER A 216 5.92 18.98 19.14
C SER A 216 6.43 18.83 17.70
N GLU A 217 5.58 18.35 16.79
CA GLU A 217 5.88 18.26 15.36
C GLU A 217 5.90 19.64 14.70
N LEU A 218 4.99 20.53 15.10
CA LEU A 218 5.05 21.91 14.64
C LEU A 218 6.35 22.58 15.12
N TRP A 219 6.72 22.38 16.39
CA TRP A 219 7.97 22.92 16.93
C TRP A 219 9.19 22.39 16.18
N SER A 220 9.25 21.11 15.84
CA SER A 220 10.42 20.55 15.14
C SER A 220 10.60 21.17 13.75
N LEU A 221 9.51 21.41 13.01
CA LEU A 221 9.56 22.11 11.73
C LEU A 221 10.01 23.58 11.89
N MET A 222 9.45 24.29 12.87
CA MET A 222 9.80 25.69 13.14
C MET A 222 11.24 25.84 13.62
N HIS A 223 11.70 24.96 14.51
CA HIS A 223 13.08 24.89 14.95
C HIS A 223 14.01 24.57 13.78
N PHE A 224 13.64 23.63 12.89
CA PHE A 224 14.44 23.36 11.70
C PHE A 224 14.55 24.58 10.78
N CYS A 225 13.48 25.37 10.62
CA CYS A 225 13.54 26.63 9.89
C CYS A 225 14.49 27.64 10.55
N MET A 226 14.31 27.90 11.85
CA MET A 226 15.10 28.89 12.59
C MET A 226 15.42 28.43 14.03
N PRO A 227 16.53 27.67 14.21
CA PRO A 227 16.92 27.14 15.51
C PRO A 227 17.15 28.24 16.56
N SER A 228 17.74 29.36 16.14
CA SER A 228 18.10 30.50 17.01
C SER A 228 16.87 31.20 17.63
N VAL A 229 15.74 31.22 16.92
CA VAL A 229 14.51 31.90 17.34
C VAL A 229 13.66 30.99 18.23
N PHE A 230 13.48 29.72 17.84
CA PHE A 230 12.55 28.80 18.51
C PHE A 230 13.13 28.07 19.72
N GLY A 231 14.43 28.12 19.97
CA GLY A 231 15.03 27.61 21.23
C GLY A 231 14.74 26.13 21.48
N THR A 232 14.50 25.73 22.74
CA THR A 232 14.28 24.33 23.11
C THR A 232 12.81 23.92 23.12
N LEU A 233 12.54 22.61 22.96
CA LEU A 233 11.19 22.05 22.97
C LEU A 233 10.49 22.30 24.30
N GLU A 234 11.21 22.18 25.42
CA GLU A 234 10.65 22.40 26.77
C GLU A 234 10.15 23.83 26.95
N GLN A 235 10.87 24.84 26.45
CA GLN A 235 10.46 26.25 26.50
C GLN A 235 9.20 26.49 25.66
N PHE A 236 9.10 25.83 24.51
CA PHE A 236 7.93 25.92 23.65
C PHE A 236 6.71 25.26 24.32
N LEU A 237 6.88 24.06 24.88
CA LEU A 237 5.81 23.36 25.55
C LEU A 237 5.39 24.05 26.85
N SER A 238 6.28 24.59 27.68
CA SER A 238 5.85 25.33 28.87
C SER A 238 5.03 26.57 28.51
N THR A 239 5.37 27.26 27.41
CA THR A 239 4.65 28.45 26.96
C THR A 239 3.27 28.12 26.36
N PHE A 240 3.15 27.05 25.58
CA PHE A 240 1.94 26.74 24.80
C PHE A 240 1.15 25.50 25.26
N LYS A 241 1.73 24.62 26.09
CA LYS A 241 1.11 23.38 26.64
C LYS A 241 0.55 23.59 28.05
N GLU A 242 1.18 24.39 28.92
CA GLU A 242 0.64 24.72 30.26
C GLU A 242 -0.67 25.54 30.21
N ALA A 243 -1.02 26.07 29.04
CA ALA A 243 -2.34 26.64 28.82
C ALA A 243 -3.47 25.58 28.93
N GLY A 244 -3.18 24.29 28.68
CA GLY A 244 -4.18 23.21 28.66
C GLY A 244 -4.89 22.95 30.00
N ASP A 245 -4.29 23.32 31.13
CA ASP A 245 -4.84 23.08 32.48
C ASP A 245 -5.51 24.33 33.10
N LEU A 246 -5.52 25.47 32.40
CA LEU A 246 -6.10 26.72 32.90
C LEU A 246 -7.21 27.23 31.95
N SER A 247 -8.32 27.69 32.54
CA SER A 247 -9.51 28.31 31.92
C SER A 247 -9.51 28.49 30.38
N SER A 248 -10.53 27.98 29.70
CA SER A 248 -10.74 28.02 28.23
C SER A 248 -10.45 29.35 27.51
N ALA A 249 -10.52 30.49 28.21
CA ALA A 249 -10.17 31.81 27.69
C ALA A 249 -8.64 32.00 27.46
N LYS A 250 -7.79 31.56 28.38
CA LYS A 250 -6.31 31.68 28.26
C LYS A 250 -5.76 30.81 27.14
N ILE A 251 -6.32 29.61 26.97
CA ILE A 251 -6.01 28.72 25.85
C ILE A 251 -6.26 29.44 24.51
N LYS A 252 -7.43 30.05 24.35
CA LYS A 252 -7.79 30.77 23.12
C LYS A 252 -6.84 31.94 22.83
N GLU A 253 -6.40 32.67 23.84
CA GLU A 253 -5.43 33.76 23.68
C GLU A 253 -4.04 33.24 23.27
N SER A 254 -3.50 32.23 23.95
CA SER A 254 -2.19 31.65 23.62
C SER A 254 -2.17 31.04 22.20
N PHE A 255 -3.26 30.41 21.77
CA PHE A 255 -3.39 29.89 20.40
C PHE A 255 -3.49 31.00 19.36
N ARG A 256 -4.18 32.11 19.65
CA ARG A 256 -4.19 33.29 18.76
C ARG A 256 -2.80 33.91 18.63
N SER A 257 -2.08 34.06 19.73
CA SER A 257 -0.69 34.53 19.72
C SER A 257 0.20 33.60 18.90
N LEU A 258 0.07 32.28 19.08
CA LEU A 258 0.81 31.29 18.29
C LEU A 258 0.49 31.40 16.79
N LYS A 259 -0.80 31.48 16.41
CA LYS A 259 -1.21 31.68 15.01
C LYS A 259 -0.62 32.94 14.40
N TRP A 260 -0.66 34.05 15.14
CA TRP A 260 -0.10 35.33 14.70
C TRP A 260 1.42 35.24 14.48
N ILE A 261 2.15 34.57 15.38
CA ILE A 261 3.59 34.29 15.24
C ILE A 261 3.84 33.39 14.02
N LEU A 262 3.07 32.32 13.85
CA LEU A 262 3.21 31.39 12.72
C LEU A 262 2.97 32.09 11.37
N GLY A 263 2.00 33.00 11.28
CA GLY A 263 1.72 33.75 10.05
C GLY A 263 2.91 34.57 9.53
N ALA A 264 3.87 34.94 10.39
CA ALA A 264 5.07 35.65 9.96
C ALA A 264 6.02 34.75 9.15
N PHE A 265 6.08 33.47 9.53
CA PHE A 265 7.04 32.48 8.98
C PHE A 265 6.40 31.48 8.02
N MET A 266 5.08 31.33 8.06
CA MET A 266 4.34 30.31 7.34
C MET A 266 3.21 30.93 6.51
N LEU A 267 3.24 30.66 5.21
CA LEU A 267 2.15 30.99 4.30
C LEU A 267 1.27 29.76 4.08
N ARG A 268 -0.03 29.87 4.35
CA ARG A 268 -1.00 28.78 4.13
C ARG A 268 -2.28 29.30 3.50
N ARG A 269 -2.63 28.73 2.35
CA ARG A 269 -3.91 28.96 1.67
C ARG A 269 -4.62 27.63 1.42
N THR A 270 -5.94 27.63 1.54
CA THR A 270 -6.81 26.49 1.26
C THR A 270 -7.49 26.66 -0.09
N LYS A 271 -7.85 25.55 -0.75
CA LYS A 271 -8.61 25.57 -2.00
C LYS A 271 -9.96 26.26 -1.80
N ALA A 272 -10.66 25.95 -0.71
CA ALA A 272 -11.95 26.57 -0.38
C ALA A 272 -11.85 28.11 -0.36
N LYS A 273 -10.89 28.67 0.39
CA LYS A 273 -10.67 30.12 0.45
C LYS A 273 -10.31 30.73 -0.91
N LEU A 274 -9.52 30.01 -1.73
CA LEU A 274 -9.15 30.49 -3.06
C LEU A 274 -10.31 30.42 -4.07
N ILE A 275 -11.20 29.44 -3.92
CA ILE A 275 -12.43 29.31 -4.72
C ILE A 275 -13.42 30.43 -4.32
N GLU A 276 -13.62 30.65 -3.02
CA GLU A 276 -14.45 31.76 -2.49
C GLU A 276 -13.97 33.13 -2.98
N CYS A 277 -12.66 33.35 -3.00
CA CYS A 277 -12.08 34.60 -3.52
C CYS A 277 -12.06 34.70 -5.06
N GLY A 278 -12.55 33.68 -5.79
CA GLY A 278 -12.57 33.65 -7.26
C GLY A 278 -11.20 33.47 -7.93
N ASN A 279 -10.15 33.19 -7.16
CA ASN A 279 -8.77 33.07 -7.65
C ASN A 279 -8.42 31.68 -8.18
N LEU A 280 -9.25 30.67 -7.89
CA LEU A 280 -9.06 29.29 -8.33
C LEU A 280 -10.39 28.73 -8.85
N VAL A 281 -10.39 28.28 -10.10
CA VAL A 281 -11.48 27.49 -10.68
C VAL A 281 -11.08 26.02 -10.61
N LEU A 282 -11.83 25.22 -9.87
CA LEU A 282 -11.63 23.79 -9.73
C LEU A 282 -13.00 23.09 -9.70
N PRO A 283 -13.14 21.90 -10.32
CA PRO A 283 -14.39 21.16 -10.23
C PRO A 283 -14.77 20.84 -8.78
N PRO A 284 -16.08 20.68 -8.49
CA PRO A 284 -16.53 20.31 -7.16
C PRO A 284 -15.98 18.93 -6.75
N LEU A 285 -15.91 18.74 -5.44
CA LEU A 285 -15.57 17.48 -4.79
C LEU A 285 -16.73 17.08 -3.91
N THR A 286 -17.27 15.88 -4.13
CA THR A 286 -18.29 15.26 -3.28
C THR A 286 -17.67 14.07 -2.53
N GLU A 287 -17.79 14.07 -1.21
CA GLU A 287 -17.34 12.96 -0.36
C GLU A 287 -18.55 12.17 0.15
N ILE A 288 -18.61 10.86 -0.14
CA ILE A 288 -19.70 9.97 0.26
C ILE A 288 -19.13 8.81 1.07
N THR A 289 -19.71 8.56 2.25
CA THR A 289 -19.45 7.37 3.04
C THR A 289 -20.57 6.36 2.85
N VAL A 290 -20.22 5.14 2.43
CA VAL A 290 -21.15 4.04 2.21
C VAL A 290 -20.96 3.00 3.32
N MET A 291 -22.00 2.81 4.12
CA MET A 291 -21.99 1.90 5.26
C MET A 291 -22.31 0.46 4.82
N ALA A 292 -21.28 -0.36 4.63
CA ALA A 292 -21.39 -1.74 4.19
C ALA A 292 -21.85 -2.68 5.33
N PRO A 293 -22.85 -3.55 5.12
CA PRO A 293 -23.20 -4.59 6.08
C PRO A 293 -22.18 -5.74 6.06
N LEU A 294 -22.01 -6.42 7.19
CA LEU A 294 -21.22 -7.66 7.27
C LEU A 294 -21.99 -8.85 6.70
N VAL A 295 -21.33 -9.65 5.88
CA VAL A 295 -21.86 -10.94 5.39
C VAL A 295 -21.77 -12.02 6.48
N SER A 296 -22.61 -13.05 6.42
CA SER A 296 -22.65 -14.17 7.39
C SER A 296 -21.27 -14.79 7.66
N LEU A 297 -20.45 -15.02 6.62
CA LEU A 297 -19.09 -15.54 6.79
C LEU A 297 -18.20 -14.55 7.57
N GLN A 298 -18.23 -13.26 7.21
CA GLN A 298 -17.50 -12.22 7.94
C GLN A 298 -17.96 -12.13 9.40
N LYS A 299 -19.27 -12.21 9.67
CA LYS A 299 -19.81 -12.22 11.04
C LYS A 299 -19.23 -13.39 11.85
N LYS A 300 -19.24 -14.61 11.30
CA LYS A 300 -18.69 -15.81 11.94
C LYS A 300 -17.19 -15.63 12.27
N VAL A 301 -16.40 -15.13 11.33
CA VAL A 301 -14.96 -14.88 11.52
C VAL A 301 -14.71 -13.79 12.56
N TYR A 302 -15.42 -12.67 12.45
CA TYR A 302 -15.31 -11.54 13.37
C TYR A 302 -15.63 -11.98 14.81
N THR A 303 -16.73 -12.71 15.02
CA THR A 303 -17.09 -13.27 16.33
C THR A 303 -16.07 -14.29 16.82
N SER A 304 -15.51 -15.14 15.94
CA SER A 304 -14.48 -16.12 16.32
C SER A 304 -13.20 -15.45 16.85
N ILE A 305 -12.72 -14.41 16.16
CA ILE A 305 -11.55 -13.61 16.60
C ILE A 305 -11.82 -13.00 17.98
N LEU A 306 -13.00 -12.42 18.16
CA LEU A 306 -13.41 -11.84 19.43
C LEU A 306 -13.51 -12.88 20.55
N ARG A 307 -14.01 -14.09 20.29
CA ARG A 307 -14.06 -15.20 21.26
C ARG A 307 -12.67 -15.58 21.74
N LYS A 308 -11.74 -15.79 20.80
CA LYS A 308 -10.36 -16.20 21.10
C LYS A 308 -9.63 -15.17 21.95
N GLU A 309 -9.91 -13.89 21.72
CA GLU A 309 -9.20 -12.77 22.33
C GLU A 309 -9.97 -12.13 23.52
N LEU A 310 -11.14 -12.66 23.86
CA LEU A 310 -11.99 -12.19 24.96
C LEU A 310 -11.26 -12.23 26.32
N PRO A 311 -10.49 -13.28 26.69
CA PRO A 311 -9.71 -13.27 27.92
C PRO A 311 -8.67 -12.16 27.96
N THR A 312 -8.02 -11.88 26.83
CA THR A 312 -7.02 -10.80 26.67
C THR A 312 -7.66 -9.42 26.82
N LEU A 313 -8.86 -9.23 26.24
CA LEU A 313 -9.64 -7.99 26.36
C LEU A 313 -10.12 -7.74 27.79
N LEU A 314 -10.59 -8.79 28.49
CA LEU A 314 -11.02 -8.70 29.89
C LEU A 314 -9.86 -8.43 30.85
N ALA A 315 -8.69 -9.03 30.62
CA ALA A 315 -7.48 -8.76 31.39
C ALA A 315 -7.02 -7.29 31.23
N PHE A 316 -7.23 -6.70 30.05
CA PHE A 316 -6.89 -5.31 29.79
C PHE A 316 -7.85 -4.32 30.47
N SER A 317 -9.16 -4.62 30.53
CA SER A 317 -10.11 -3.79 31.29
C SER A 317 -9.78 -3.70 32.79
N SER A 318 -9.06 -4.69 33.31
CA SER A 318 -8.58 -4.79 34.70
C SER A 318 -7.20 -4.16 34.94
N GLY A 319 -6.61 -3.48 33.94
CA GLY A 319 -5.39 -2.69 34.10
C GLY A 319 -4.05 -3.40 33.84
N ALA A 320 -4.04 -4.61 33.27
CA ALA A 320 -2.79 -5.31 32.94
C ALA A 320 -2.18 -4.86 31.59
N SER A 321 -0.89 -4.53 31.61
CA SER A 321 -0.13 -3.91 30.51
C SER A 321 0.16 -4.88 29.35
N GLY A 322 -0.72 -4.91 28.35
CA GLY A 322 -0.57 -5.71 27.13
C GLY A 322 -0.86 -4.91 25.84
N HIS A 323 -0.26 -3.73 25.65
CA HIS A 323 -0.54 -2.86 24.48
C HIS A 323 -0.25 -3.52 23.11
N GLN A 324 0.71 -4.45 23.04
CA GLN A 324 1.11 -5.11 21.79
C GLN A 324 0.09 -6.16 21.31
N SER A 325 -0.57 -6.89 22.23
CA SER A 325 -1.57 -7.89 21.85
C SER A 325 -2.84 -7.24 21.28
N LEU A 326 -3.22 -6.06 21.78
CA LEU A 326 -4.41 -5.33 21.33
C LEU A 326 -4.24 -4.72 19.94
N GLN A 327 -3.06 -4.22 19.60
CA GLN A 327 -2.76 -3.76 18.24
C GLN A 327 -2.92 -4.90 17.23
N ASN A 328 -2.49 -6.11 17.60
CA ASN A 328 -2.67 -7.29 16.77
C ASN A 328 -4.16 -7.63 16.61
N ILE A 329 -4.95 -7.58 17.69
CA ILE A 329 -6.41 -7.82 17.64
C ILE A 329 -7.09 -6.85 16.66
N VAL A 330 -6.81 -5.56 16.78
CA VAL A 330 -7.37 -4.52 15.90
C VAL A 330 -7.03 -4.79 14.43
N ILE A 331 -5.79 -5.21 14.14
CA ILE A 331 -5.38 -5.57 12.78
C ILE A 331 -6.17 -6.78 12.27
N GLN A 332 -6.39 -7.81 13.10
CA GLN A 332 -7.19 -8.98 12.70
C GLN A 332 -8.66 -8.61 12.47
N LEU A 333 -9.26 -7.79 13.34
CA LEU A 333 -10.64 -7.31 13.15
C LEU A 333 -10.79 -6.51 11.85
N ARG A 334 -9.80 -5.71 11.49
CA ARG A 334 -9.78 -5.00 10.21
C ARG A 334 -9.68 -5.95 9.02
N LYS A 335 -8.82 -6.97 9.08
CA LYS A 335 -8.76 -8.03 8.04
C LYS A 335 -10.13 -8.68 7.84
N ALA A 336 -10.83 -9.01 8.93
CA ALA A 336 -12.17 -9.60 8.86
C ALA A 336 -13.21 -8.66 8.21
N CYS A 337 -13.11 -7.34 8.47
CA CYS A 337 -13.97 -6.34 7.84
C CYS A 337 -13.67 -6.16 6.34
N SER A 338 -12.40 -6.31 5.94
CA SER A 338 -11.96 -6.18 4.55
C SER A 338 -12.34 -7.41 3.71
N HIS A 339 -11.87 -8.61 4.09
CA HIS A 339 -12.19 -9.84 3.38
C HIS A 339 -11.90 -11.11 4.22
N PRO A 340 -12.81 -12.10 4.31
CA PRO A 340 -12.56 -13.36 5.04
C PRO A 340 -11.36 -14.18 4.56
N TYR A 341 -11.07 -14.20 3.26
CA TYR A 341 -9.97 -14.99 2.69
C TYR A 341 -8.57 -14.43 3.01
N LEU A 342 -8.49 -13.31 3.73
CA LEU A 342 -7.22 -12.87 4.34
C LEU A 342 -6.76 -13.79 5.48
N PHE A 343 -7.64 -14.69 5.95
CA PHE A 343 -7.31 -15.72 6.93
C PHE A 343 -7.11 -17.08 6.25
N PRO A 344 -6.02 -17.79 6.57
CA PRO A 344 -5.75 -19.10 6.00
C PRO A 344 -6.83 -20.11 6.41
N GLY A 345 -7.19 -21.02 5.50
CA GLY A 345 -8.14 -22.11 5.74
C GLY A 345 -9.63 -21.75 5.70
N ILE A 346 -9.97 -20.49 5.41
CA ILE A 346 -11.37 -20.05 5.23
C ILE A 346 -11.80 -20.15 3.77
N GLU A 347 -10.88 -19.90 2.84
CA GLU A 347 -11.11 -20.03 1.42
C GLU A 347 -11.30 -21.52 1.07
N PRO A 348 -12.38 -21.89 0.35
CA PRO A 348 -12.66 -23.29 0.03
C PRO A 348 -11.59 -23.83 -0.93
N GLU A 349 -10.98 -24.97 -0.60
CA GLU A 349 -10.08 -25.68 -1.53
C GLU A 349 -10.91 -26.60 -2.45
N PRO A 350 -10.66 -26.63 -3.77
CA PRO A 350 -9.59 -25.95 -4.52
C PRO A 350 -9.83 -24.44 -4.71
N TYR A 351 -8.74 -23.65 -4.74
CA TYR A 351 -8.75 -22.21 -4.99
C TYR A 351 -9.20 -21.89 -6.42
N GLU A 352 -10.51 -21.89 -6.65
CA GLU A 352 -11.11 -21.57 -7.95
C GLU A 352 -11.57 -20.10 -7.98
N GLU A 353 -11.32 -19.40 -9.09
CA GLU A 353 -11.90 -18.06 -9.31
C GLU A 353 -13.41 -18.19 -9.52
N GLY A 354 -14.22 -17.53 -8.68
CA GLY A 354 -15.67 -17.63 -8.78
C GLY A 354 -16.43 -16.58 -7.97
N GLU A 355 -17.76 -16.60 -8.09
CA GLU A 355 -18.67 -15.67 -7.39
C GLU A 355 -18.57 -15.75 -5.86
N HIS A 356 -18.00 -16.84 -5.32
CA HIS A 356 -17.76 -16.99 -3.88
C HIS A 356 -16.87 -15.85 -3.34
N LEU A 357 -15.96 -15.32 -4.16
CA LEU A 357 -15.04 -14.24 -3.80
C LEU A 357 -15.82 -12.97 -3.50
N VAL A 358 -16.75 -12.60 -4.39
CA VAL A 358 -17.58 -11.40 -4.25
C VAL A 358 -18.56 -11.57 -3.10
N GLN A 359 -19.22 -12.73 -3.02
CA GLN A 359 -20.24 -13.01 -2.01
C GLN A 359 -19.68 -13.12 -0.60
N ALA A 360 -18.39 -13.41 -0.43
CA ALA A 360 -17.75 -13.54 0.87
C ALA A 360 -17.61 -12.20 1.63
N SER A 361 -17.60 -11.06 0.95
CA SER A 361 -17.40 -9.74 1.58
C SER A 361 -18.45 -8.71 1.18
N GLY A 362 -19.08 -8.08 2.18
CA GLY A 362 -20.09 -7.04 1.94
C GLY A 362 -19.54 -5.82 1.21
N LYS A 363 -18.26 -5.49 1.43
CA LYS A 363 -17.59 -4.40 0.70
C LYS A 363 -17.37 -4.75 -0.78
N LEU A 364 -17.01 -5.99 -1.09
CA LEU A 364 -16.84 -6.43 -2.49
C LEU A 364 -18.17 -6.45 -3.24
N VAL A 365 -19.26 -6.89 -2.60
CA VAL A 365 -20.60 -6.84 -3.21
C VAL A 365 -20.98 -5.41 -3.62
N ILE A 366 -20.73 -4.43 -2.74
CA ILE A 366 -20.98 -3.01 -3.04
C ILE A 366 -20.02 -2.51 -4.14
N LEU A 367 -18.75 -2.87 -4.05
CA LEU A 367 -17.73 -2.46 -5.01
C LEU A 367 -18.04 -2.99 -6.42
N ASP A 368 -18.52 -4.23 -6.54
CA ASP A 368 -18.88 -4.85 -7.82
C ASP A 368 -19.99 -4.08 -8.54
N GLN A 369 -21.05 -3.74 -7.82
CA GLN A 369 -22.15 -2.94 -8.36
C GLN A 369 -21.73 -1.50 -8.68
N LEU A 370 -20.89 -0.88 -7.84
CA LEU A 370 -20.36 0.47 -8.09
C LEU A 370 -19.49 0.48 -9.34
N LEU A 371 -18.53 -0.44 -9.46
CA LEU A 371 -17.61 -0.49 -10.60
C LEU A 371 -18.34 -0.80 -11.90
N GLN A 372 -19.35 -1.67 -11.89
CA GLN A 372 -20.17 -1.94 -13.07
C GLN A 372 -20.81 -0.65 -13.60
N LYS A 373 -21.48 0.11 -12.74
CA LYS A 373 -22.15 1.35 -13.15
C LYS A 373 -21.17 2.47 -13.52
N LEU A 374 -20.00 2.54 -12.87
CA LEU A 374 -18.92 3.47 -13.21
C LEU A 374 -18.26 3.12 -14.55
N TYR A 375 -18.15 1.83 -14.87
CA TYR A 375 -17.65 1.34 -16.15
C TYR A 375 -18.61 1.69 -17.30
N ASP A 376 -19.91 1.45 -17.09
CA ASP A 376 -20.96 1.77 -18.07
C ASP A 376 -21.07 3.27 -18.36
N SER A 377 -20.77 4.11 -17.37
CA SER A 377 -20.73 5.58 -17.51
C SER A 377 -19.38 6.12 -18.02
N GLY A 378 -18.38 5.25 -18.22
CA GLY A 378 -17.07 5.63 -18.77
C GLY A 378 -16.17 6.42 -17.81
N HIS A 379 -16.40 6.29 -16.50
CA HIS A 379 -15.58 6.93 -15.47
C HIS A 379 -14.28 6.14 -15.23
N ARG A 380 -13.28 6.77 -14.59
CA ARG A 380 -12.00 6.12 -14.24
C ARG A 380 -11.79 6.15 -12.73
N VAL A 381 -11.35 5.03 -12.17
CA VAL A 381 -11.38 4.81 -10.72
C VAL A 381 -9.98 4.65 -10.13
N LEU A 382 -9.66 5.42 -9.08
CA LEU A 382 -8.55 5.13 -8.18
C LEU A 382 -9.07 4.32 -7.00
N LEU A 383 -8.51 3.13 -6.78
CA LEU A 383 -8.91 2.24 -5.69
C LEU A 383 -7.78 2.16 -4.66
N PHE A 384 -8.03 2.71 -3.46
CA PHE A 384 -7.06 2.73 -2.36
C PHE A 384 -7.36 1.63 -1.34
N ALA A 385 -6.34 0.87 -0.97
CA ALA A 385 -6.36 -0.06 0.16
C ALA A 385 -5.08 0.08 1.00
N GLN A 386 -5.15 -0.23 2.29
CA GLN A 386 -3.99 -0.12 3.18
C GLN A 386 -3.16 -1.41 3.18
N MET A 387 -3.81 -2.58 3.17
CA MET A 387 -3.13 -3.88 3.17
C MET A 387 -2.83 -4.36 1.73
N THR A 388 -1.60 -4.79 1.48
CA THR A 388 -1.20 -5.31 0.16
C THR A 388 -1.90 -6.63 -0.18
N THR A 389 -2.16 -7.47 0.83
CA THR A 389 -2.92 -8.72 0.68
C THR A 389 -4.37 -8.47 0.24
N THR A 390 -4.96 -7.33 0.64
CA THR A 390 -6.29 -6.94 0.17
C THR A 390 -6.22 -6.47 -1.28
N LEU A 391 -5.13 -5.85 -1.72
CA LEU A 391 -4.90 -5.53 -3.15
C LEU A 391 -4.77 -6.80 -3.99
N ASP A 392 -4.19 -7.88 -3.47
CA ASP A 392 -4.14 -9.18 -4.14
C ASP A 392 -5.56 -9.73 -4.40
N ILE A 393 -6.41 -9.73 -3.37
CA ILE A 393 -7.83 -10.16 -3.51
C ILE A 393 -8.60 -9.26 -4.49
N LEU A 394 -8.37 -7.95 -4.43
CA LEU A 394 -9.00 -7.01 -5.37
C LEU A 394 -8.51 -7.21 -6.80
N GLN A 395 -7.25 -7.63 -6.98
CA GLN A 395 -6.71 -8.00 -8.27
C GLN A 395 -7.45 -9.21 -8.86
N ASP A 396 -7.59 -10.29 -8.08
CA ASP A 396 -8.33 -11.49 -8.49
C ASP A 396 -9.79 -11.16 -8.86
N PHE A 397 -10.41 -10.27 -8.08
CA PHE A 397 -11.77 -9.78 -8.36
C PHE A 397 -11.87 -9.00 -9.69
N LEU A 398 -10.91 -8.11 -9.98
CA LEU A 398 -10.90 -7.36 -11.24
C LEU A 398 -10.61 -8.27 -12.44
N GLU A 399 -9.78 -9.30 -12.27
CA GLU A 399 -9.52 -10.33 -13.27
C GLU A 399 -10.77 -11.17 -13.56
N LEU A 400 -11.48 -11.62 -12.51
CA LEU A 400 -12.75 -12.33 -12.61
C LEU A 400 -13.79 -11.55 -13.43
N ARG A 401 -13.90 -10.23 -13.18
CA ARG A 401 -14.81 -9.33 -13.91
C ARG A 401 -14.25 -8.82 -15.25
N LYS A 402 -12.99 -9.14 -15.58
CA LYS A 402 -12.27 -8.74 -16.81
C LYS A 402 -12.12 -7.23 -16.98
N TYR A 403 -11.93 -6.51 -15.88
CA TYR A 403 -11.63 -5.08 -15.92
C TYR A 403 -10.13 -4.85 -16.12
N SER A 404 -9.77 -3.87 -16.97
CA SER A 404 -8.37 -3.45 -17.13
C SER A 404 -7.92 -2.68 -15.89
N TYR A 405 -6.78 -3.06 -15.33
CA TYR A 405 -6.25 -2.40 -14.13
C TYR A 405 -4.73 -2.22 -14.17
N GLU A 406 -4.25 -1.31 -13.34
CA GLU A 406 -2.83 -1.10 -13.04
C GLU A 406 -2.65 -1.12 -11.52
N ARG A 407 -1.48 -1.56 -11.05
CA ARG A 407 -1.20 -1.73 -9.62
C ARG A 407 0.05 -0.97 -9.20
N LEU A 408 -0.06 -0.24 -8.09
CA LEU A 408 1.04 0.50 -7.47
C LEU A 408 1.11 0.23 -5.96
N ASP A 409 2.11 -0.55 -5.56
CA ASP A 409 2.44 -0.80 -4.16
C ASP A 409 3.92 -0.50 -3.86
N GLY A 410 4.33 -0.75 -2.61
CA GLY A 410 5.69 -0.49 -2.15
C GLY A 410 6.77 -1.41 -2.73
N SER A 411 6.38 -2.53 -3.35
CA SER A 411 7.30 -3.50 -3.96
C SER A 411 7.62 -3.20 -5.43
N VAL A 412 6.77 -2.43 -6.11
CA VAL A 412 6.95 -2.02 -7.50
C VAL A 412 8.17 -1.13 -7.66
N ARG A 413 9.05 -1.47 -8.62
CA ARG A 413 10.26 -0.72 -8.93
C ARG A 413 9.91 0.68 -9.44
N ALA A 414 10.82 1.64 -9.28
CA ALA A 414 10.58 3.03 -9.67
C ALA A 414 10.22 3.15 -11.17
N GLU A 415 10.93 2.46 -12.05
CA GLU A 415 10.68 2.49 -13.51
C GLU A 415 9.30 1.97 -13.89
N GLU A 416 8.90 0.84 -13.31
CA GLU A 416 7.58 0.21 -13.50
C GLU A 416 6.46 1.11 -12.97
N ARG A 417 6.68 1.76 -11.82
CA ARG A 417 5.76 2.76 -11.26
C ARG A 417 5.47 3.88 -12.26
N PHE A 418 6.50 4.41 -12.92
CA PHE A 418 6.34 5.46 -13.92
C PHE A 418 5.69 4.96 -15.21
N ALA A 419 5.95 3.72 -15.60
CA ALA A 419 5.27 3.09 -16.73
C ALA A 419 3.75 2.98 -16.45
N ALA A 420 3.37 2.50 -15.26
CA ALA A 420 1.98 2.38 -14.84
C ALA A 420 1.27 3.74 -14.80
N ILE A 421 1.91 4.79 -14.27
CA ILE A 421 1.34 6.14 -14.22
C ILE A 421 1.14 6.72 -15.64
N ARG A 422 2.09 6.51 -16.54
CA ARG A 422 1.99 6.98 -17.94
C ARG A 422 0.94 6.19 -18.72
N SER A 423 0.85 4.89 -18.51
CA SER A 423 -0.19 4.00 -19.05
C SER A 423 -1.58 4.51 -18.65
N PHE A 424 -1.78 4.81 -17.36
CA PHE A 424 -3.04 5.32 -16.84
C PHE A 424 -3.37 6.76 -17.29
N SER A 425 -2.35 7.63 -17.39
CA SER A 425 -2.52 9.04 -17.78
C SER A 425 -2.61 9.26 -19.29
N GLY A 426 -2.49 8.21 -20.11
CA GLY A 426 -2.59 8.29 -21.56
C GLY A 426 -3.92 8.91 -22.01
N PRO A 427 -3.90 9.73 -23.09
CA PRO A 427 -5.10 10.44 -23.54
C PRO A 427 -6.23 9.45 -23.86
N SER A 428 -7.39 9.64 -23.23
CA SER A 428 -8.65 9.13 -23.78
C SER A 428 -8.84 9.84 -25.10
N ALA A 429 -8.96 9.13 -26.23
CA ALA A 429 -9.47 9.77 -27.44
C ALA A 429 -10.88 10.32 -27.12
N GLU A 430 -11.04 11.64 -27.18
CA GLU A 430 -12.33 12.30 -27.06
C GLU A 430 -13.24 11.82 -28.20
N GLY A 431 -14.23 11.00 -27.87
CA GLY A 431 -15.25 10.57 -28.82
C GLY A 431 -15.67 9.13 -28.60
N ARG A 432 -16.84 8.95 -27.98
CA ARG A 432 -17.68 7.73 -27.94
C ARG A 432 -16.93 6.41 -28.22
N MET A 433 -16.67 5.64 -27.15
CA MET A 433 -16.27 4.21 -27.19
C MET A 433 -17.03 3.45 -28.28
N THR A 434 -16.47 3.38 -29.48
CA THR A 434 -17.08 2.68 -30.62
C THR A 434 -16.09 1.78 -31.35
N SER A 435 -14.80 1.80 -30.97
CA SER A 435 -13.77 0.93 -31.52
C SER A 435 -13.07 0.08 -30.45
N LYS A 436 -12.92 -1.22 -30.73
CA LYS A 436 -12.25 -2.24 -29.88
C LYS A 436 -10.80 -1.91 -29.46
N VAL A 437 -10.20 -0.84 -29.98
CA VAL A 437 -8.80 -0.45 -29.74
C VAL A 437 -8.65 0.40 -28.46
N ASP A 438 -9.74 1.04 -27.97
CA ASP A 438 -9.72 1.89 -26.77
C ASP A 438 -9.78 1.10 -25.44
N ARG A 439 -9.90 -0.23 -25.49
CA ARG A 439 -9.89 -1.11 -24.30
C ARG A 439 -8.52 -1.25 -23.63
N ASN A 440 -7.46 -0.67 -24.22
CA ASN A 440 -6.10 -0.84 -23.74
C ASN A 440 -5.70 0.16 -22.63
N ASN A 441 -6.56 1.13 -22.30
CA ASN A 441 -6.33 2.00 -21.16
C ASN A 441 -6.95 1.39 -19.89
N ALA A 442 -6.22 1.48 -18.78
CA ALA A 442 -6.65 0.92 -17.51
C ALA A 442 -7.86 1.68 -16.92
N PHE A 443 -8.92 0.94 -16.60
CA PHE A 443 -10.14 1.46 -15.97
C PHE A 443 -9.92 1.71 -14.47
N VAL A 444 -9.28 0.77 -13.77
CA VAL A 444 -8.99 0.86 -12.34
C VAL A 444 -7.50 1.01 -12.09
N PHE A 445 -7.11 1.95 -11.23
CA PHE A 445 -5.73 2.09 -10.77
C PHE A 445 -5.69 1.78 -9.26
N MET A 446 -5.18 0.60 -8.92
CA MET A 446 -5.07 0.11 -7.56
C MET A 446 -3.81 0.66 -6.89
N ILE A 447 -3.97 1.32 -5.74
CA ILE A 447 -2.87 1.95 -5.03
C ILE A 447 -2.90 1.58 -3.57
N SER A 448 -1.76 1.17 -3.02
CA SER A 448 -1.63 1.14 -1.56
C SER A 448 -1.65 2.57 -0.99
N THR A 449 -2.48 2.86 0.01
CA THR A 449 -2.64 4.23 0.56
C THR A 449 -1.30 4.88 0.93
N ARG A 450 -0.34 4.09 1.42
CA ARG A 450 1.02 4.55 1.73
C ARG A 450 1.84 4.91 0.48
N ALA A 451 1.76 4.12 -0.59
CA ALA A 451 2.46 4.41 -1.83
C ALA A 451 1.80 5.58 -2.60
N GLY A 452 0.47 5.71 -2.50
CA GLY A 452 -0.32 6.82 -3.06
C GLY A 452 -0.14 8.14 -2.34
N GLY A 453 0.24 8.11 -1.06
CA GLY A 453 0.59 9.30 -0.28
C GLY A 453 1.79 10.06 -0.86
N VAL A 454 2.63 9.42 -1.68
CA VAL A 454 3.90 9.99 -2.15
C VAL A 454 3.77 10.62 -3.53
N GLY A 455 3.33 11.88 -3.60
CA GLY A 455 3.72 12.79 -4.68
C GLY A 455 3.11 12.62 -6.09
N LEU A 456 2.23 11.65 -6.33
CA LEU A 456 1.78 11.31 -7.68
C LEU A 456 0.82 12.34 -8.29
N ASN A 457 0.71 12.37 -9.63
CA ASN A 457 -0.26 13.20 -10.37
C ASN A 457 -1.20 12.28 -11.15
N LEU A 458 -2.45 12.15 -10.71
CA LEU A 458 -3.42 11.16 -11.22
C LEU A 458 -4.74 11.83 -11.64
N VAL A 459 -4.60 12.94 -12.37
CA VAL A 459 -5.71 13.79 -12.81
C VAL A 459 -6.62 13.09 -13.83
N ALA A 460 -6.15 12.02 -14.47
CA ALA A 460 -6.94 11.23 -15.40
C ALA A 460 -8.13 10.50 -14.74
N ALA A 461 -8.10 10.30 -13.41
CA ALA A 461 -9.20 9.71 -12.68
C ALA A 461 -10.16 10.78 -12.14
N ASP A 462 -11.45 10.48 -12.18
CA ASP A 462 -12.52 11.34 -11.65
C ASP A 462 -13.22 10.72 -10.43
N THR A 463 -12.99 9.43 -10.15
CA THR A 463 -13.59 8.74 -9.02
C THR A 463 -12.50 8.12 -8.14
N VAL A 464 -12.60 8.34 -6.84
CA VAL A 464 -11.68 7.81 -5.82
C VAL A 464 -12.47 6.96 -4.86
N ILE A 465 -12.06 5.71 -4.66
CA ILE A 465 -12.70 4.76 -3.74
C ILE A 465 -11.67 4.34 -2.68
N PHE A 466 -11.99 4.57 -1.42
CA PHE A 466 -11.24 4.05 -0.28
C PHE A 466 -11.89 2.76 0.20
N TYR A 467 -11.25 1.62 -0.10
CA TYR A 467 -11.69 0.30 0.38
C TYR A 467 -11.39 0.12 1.88
N GLU A 468 -10.28 0.71 2.35
CA GLU A 468 -9.86 0.76 3.74
C GLU A 468 -9.41 2.19 4.09
N GLN A 469 -9.78 2.68 5.28
CA GLN A 469 -9.37 4.00 5.77
C GLN A 469 -8.13 3.94 6.66
N ASP A 470 -7.33 5.01 6.67
CA ASP A 470 -6.17 5.12 7.55
C ASP A 470 -6.56 5.74 8.93
N TRP A 471 -5.76 5.45 9.96
CA TRP A 471 -5.92 6.09 11.27
C TRP A 471 -5.62 7.59 11.25
N ASN A 472 -4.85 8.03 10.26
CA ASN A 472 -4.54 9.42 10.02
C ASN A 472 -5.34 9.93 8.79
N PRO A 473 -6.40 10.75 8.99
CA PRO A 473 -7.22 11.28 7.89
C PRO A 473 -6.43 12.10 6.88
N GLN A 474 -5.26 12.63 7.28
CA GLN A 474 -4.45 13.44 6.39
C GLN A 474 -3.78 12.63 5.28
N VAL A 475 -3.51 11.34 5.52
CA VAL A 475 -2.97 10.45 4.49
C VAL A 475 -4.02 10.21 3.41
N ASP A 476 -5.27 9.95 3.82
CA ASP A 476 -6.38 9.74 2.89
C ASP A 476 -6.70 11.01 2.11
N LYS A 477 -6.71 12.18 2.78
CA LYS A 477 -6.84 13.48 2.10
C LYS A 477 -5.71 13.75 1.11
N GLN A 478 -4.48 13.41 1.47
CA GLN A 478 -3.33 13.54 0.58
C GLN A 478 -3.46 12.63 -0.65
N ALA A 479 -4.03 11.43 -0.49
CA ALA A 479 -4.34 10.52 -1.59
C ALA A 479 -5.46 11.08 -2.50
N LEU A 480 -6.54 11.61 -1.91
CA LEU A 480 -7.65 12.24 -2.65
C LEU A 480 -7.19 13.47 -3.46
N GLN A 481 -6.31 14.29 -2.89
CA GLN A 481 -5.73 15.46 -3.54
C GLN A 481 -4.79 15.11 -4.73
N ARG A 482 -4.53 13.82 -5.01
CA ARG A 482 -3.81 13.37 -6.21
C ARG A 482 -4.69 13.40 -7.47
N ALA A 483 -6.00 13.20 -7.31
CA ALA A 483 -6.99 13.32 -8.38
C ALA A 483 -7.66 14.71 -8.37
N HIS A 484 -8.01 15.22 -7.19
CA HIS A 484 -8.55 16.58 -7.05
C HIS A 484 -7.41 17.61 -7.03
N ARG A 485 -6.91 18.00 -8.20
CA ARG A 485 -5.77 18.91 -8.36
C ARG A 485 -5.98 19.83 -9.57
N ILE A 486 -5.22 20.93 -9.62
CA ILE A 486 -5.13 21.77 -10.83
C ILE A 486 -4.77 20.88 -12.03
N GLY A 487 -5.61 20.94 -13.06
CA GLY A 487 -5.57 20.05 -14.22
C GLY A 487 -6.81 19.15 -14.32
N GLN A 488 -7.52 18.93 -13.21
CA GLN A 488 -8.77 18.18 -13.20
C GLN A 488 -9.88 18.98 -13.88
N MET A 489 -10.53 18.35 -14.84
CA MET A 489 -11.63 18.95 -15.61
C MET A 489 -12.98 18.35 -15.21
N ASN A 490 -13.00 17.14 -14.65
CA ASN A 490 -14.21 16.44 -14.26
C ASN A 490 -14.52 16.63 -12.77
N HIS A 491 -15.79 16.52 -12.41
CA HIS A 491 -16.24 16.44 -11.03
C HIS A 491 -15.59 15.24 -10.33
N VAL A 492 -15.03 15.45 -9.13
CA VAL A 492 -14.36 14.37 -8.39
C VAL A 492 -15.31 13.79 -7.35
N LEU A 493 -15.53 12.48 -7.42
CA LEU A 493 -16.31 11.73 -6.42
C LEU A 493 -15.38 10.91 -5.53
N SER A 494 -15.44 11.13 -4.23
CA SER A 494 -14.73 10.32 -3.23
C SER A 494 -15.70 9.42 -2.50
N ILE A 495 -15.49 8.10 -2.52
CA ILE A 495 -16.33 7.09 -1.88
C ILE A 495 -15.52 6.39 -0.79
N ASN A 496 -16.00 6.43 0.45
CA ASN A 496 -15.42 5.70 1.58
C ASN A 496 -16.27 4.47 1.89
N LEU A 497 -15.70 3.27 1.78
CA LEU A 497 -16.38 2.02 2.15
C LEU A 497 -16.08 1.66 3.61
N VAL A 498 -17.09 1.77 4.48
CA VAL A 498 -16.96 1.56 5.92
C VAL A 498 -17.90 0.46 6.36
N THR A 499 -17.38 -0.55 7.05
CA THR A 499 -18.24 -1.63 7.57
C THR A 499 -18.97 -1.17 8.83
N ARG A 500 -20.29 -1.36 8.86
CA ARG A 500 -21.16 -0.93 9.95
C ARG A 500 -20.99 -1.74 11.23
N ASN A 501 -21.08 -1.08 12.38
CA ASN A 501 -20.99 -1.64 13.73
C ASN A 501 -19.67 -2.38 14.00
N THR A 502 -18.60 -2.08 13.26
CA THR A 502 -17.28 -2.69 13.45
C THR A 502 -16.20 -1.65 13.78
N VAL A 503 -14.97 -2.14 13.92
CA VAL A 503 -13.77 -1.32 14.12
C VAL A 503 -13.57 -0.27 13.03
N ASP A 504 -14.04 -0.50 11.80
CA ASP A 504 -13.91 0.47 10.69
C ASP A 504 -14.69 1.76 10.98
N GLU A 505 -15.92 1.66 11.51
CA GLU A 505 -16.74 2.82 11.89
C GLU A 505 -16.10 3.62 13.04
N VAL A 506 -15.47 2.93 13.98
CA VAL A 506 -14.71 3.56 15.08
C VAL A 506 -13.52 4.33 14.54
N ILE A 507 -12.77 3.74 13.59
CA ILE A 507 -11.63 4.38 12.93
C ILE A 507 -12.09 5.63 12.19
N MET A 508 -13.16 5.53 11.39
CA MET A 508 -13.73 6.65 10.64
C MET A 508 -14.06 7.84 11.55
N ARG A 509 -14.88 7.61 12.59
CA ARG A 509 -15.30 8.69 13.51
C ARG A 509 -14.12 9.30 14.26
N ARG A 510 -13.10 8.50 14.56
CA ARG A 510 -11.86 9.00 15.20
C ARG A 510 -11.05 9.85 14.23
N ALA A 511 -10.95 9.44 12.98
CA ALA A 511 -10.30 10.20 11.92
C ALA A 511 -11.01 11.55 11.72
N ASP A 512 -12.34 11.59 11.69
CA ASP A 512 -13.10 12.84 11.59
C ASP A 512 -12.89 13.76 12.80
N ARG A 513 -12.89 13.23 14.03
CA ARG A 513 -12.58 14.03 15.24
C ARG A 513 -11.17 14.63 15.20
N LYS A 514 -10.17 13.84 14.78
CA LYS A 514 -8.80 14.34 14.60
C LYS A 514 -8.74 15.44 13.55
N LEU A 515 -9.48 15.28 12.46
CA LEU A 515 -9.56 16.28 11.40
C LEU A 515 -10.18 17.58 11.93
N GLN A 516 -11.28 17.51 12.67
CA GLN A 516 -11.95 18.68 13.27
C GLN A 516 -11.00 19.41 14.22
N LEU A 517 -10.31 18.70 15.12
CA LEU A 517 -9.30 19.28 16.00
C LEU A 517 -8.20 20.01 15.21
N SER A 518 -7.71 19.40 14.13
CA SER A 518 -6.69 20.04 13.28
C SER A 518 -7.21 21.31 12.61
N HIS A 519 -8.46 21.32 12.17
CA HIS A 519 -9.10 22.49 11.55
C HIS A 519 -9.36 23.59 12.58
N THR A 520 -9.80 23.26 13.79
CA THR A 520 -10.01 24.25 14.86
C THR A 520 -8.70 24.91 15.29
N VAL A 521 -7.60 24.15 15.32
CA VAL A 521 -6.26 24.69 15.61
C VAL A 521 -5.75 25.59 14.47
N VAL A 522 -6.23 25.41 13.24
CA VAL A 522 -5.72 26.08 12.03
C VAL A 522 -6.64 27.19 11.48
N GLY A 523 -7.96 27.08 11.61
CA GLY A 523 -8.98 27.97 11.05
C GLY A 523 -9.51 28.99 12.06
N ASP A 524 -9.92 30.17 11.58
CA ASP A 524 -10.60 31.19 12.36
C ASP A 524 -12.07 30.80 12.61
N ASP A 525 -12.55 31.15 13.80
CA ASP A 525 -13.96 31.22 14.24
C ASP A 525 -14.83 29.96 14.15
N ALA A 526 -14.82 29.15 15.23
CA ALA A 526 -16.00 28.69 15.99
C ALA A 526 -15.57 27.61 17.01
N ILE A 527 -15.56 27.95 18.30
CA ILE A 527 -15.51 26.94 19.38
C ILE A 527 -16.54 27.33 20.42
N ASP A 528 -17.73 26.74 20.29
CA ASP A 528 -18.65 26.62 21.40
C ASP A 528 -18.43 25.26 22.12
N LYS A 529 -18.65 25.33 23.43
CA LYS A 529 -18.55 24.34 24.53
C LYS A 529 -18.31 22.86 24.16
N ASP A 530 -17.18 22.29 24.62
CA ASP A 530 -17.07 20.94 25.23
C ASP A 530 -15.61 20.44 25.47
N GLN A 531 -14.66 21.36 25.67
CA GLN A 531 -13.22 21.01 25.79
C GLN A 531 -12.77 20.37 27.12
N LYS A 532 -13.65 19.75 27.93
CA LYS A 532 -13.26 19.27 29.28
C LYS A 532 -12.82 17.81 29.41
N GLU A 533 -12.93 16.96 28.41
CA GLU A 533 -12.65 15.51 28.63
C GLU A 533 -11.57 14.85 27.76
N THR A 534 -10.97 15.53 26.78
CA THR A 534 -10.29 14.81 25.68
C THR A 534 -8.75 14.71 25.71
N MET A 535 -8.06 15.07 26.80
CA MET A 535 -6.59 14.97 26.85
C MET A 535 -6.02 13.66 27.45
N GLY A 536 -6.86 12.80 28.04
CA GLY A 536 -6.48 11.47 28.57
C GLY A 536 -6.71 10.29 27.61
N VAL A 537 -6.91 10.57 26.32
CA VAL A 537 -7.73 9.75 25.42
C VAL A 537 -7.06 8.46 24.90
N GLU A 538 -5.75 8.23 25.06
CA GLU A 538 -5.15 6.97 24.58
C GLU A 538 -5.63 5.71 25.33
N MET A 539 -5.96 5.81 26.63
CA MET A 539 -6.37 4.67 27.46
C MET A 539 -7.90 4.44 27.45
N GLY A 540 -8.68 5.52 27.37
CA GLY A 540 -10.14 5.46 27.20
C GLY A 540 -10.56 5.07 25.77
N ASP A 541 -9.75 5.40 24.76
CA ASP A 541 -10.02 5.10 23.35
C ASP A 541 -10.04 3.61 23.03
N LEU A 542 -9.28 2.78 23.73
CA LEU A 542 -9.23 1.35 23.43
C LEU A 542 -10.47 0.60 23.95
N ARG A 543 -11.20 1.18 24.93
CA ARG A 543 -12.54 0.73 25.32
C ARG A 543 -13.58 1.05 24.24
N SER A 544 -13.32 1.99 23.33
CA SER A 544 -14.21 2.28 22.19
C SER A 544 -14.06 1.29 21.03
N VAL A 545 -12.97 0.52 20.96
CA VAL A 545 -12.83 -0.59 19.98
C VAL A 545 -13.76 -1.75 20.32
N ILE A 546 -14.12 -1.87 21.59
CA ILE A 546 -15.12 -2.82 22.12
C ILE A 546 -16.55 -2.37 21.73
N PHE A 547 -16.72 -1.13 21.27
CA PHE A 547 -18.00 -0.60 20.78
C PHE A 547 -18.40 -1.29 19.47
N GLY A 548 -19.60 -1.87 19.47
CA GLY A 548 -20.14 -2.71 18.39
C GLY A 548 -20.44 -4.14 18.85
N LEU A 549 -19.71 -4.65 19.85
CA LEU A 549 -19.90 -5.99 20.42
C LEU A 549 -21.30 -6.20 20.98
N HIS A 550 -21.82 -5.22 21.73
CA HIS A 550 -23.15 -5.27 22.34
C HIS A 550 -24.30 -5.38 21.32
N LYS A 551 -24.07 -4.94 20.07
CA LYS A 551 -25.09 -4.97 19.01
C LYS A 551 -25.14 -6.29 18.25
N PHE A 552 -24.13 -7.16 18.38
CA PHE A 552 -24.17 -8.49 17.80
C PHE A 552 -24.81 -9.45 18.80
N ASP A 553 -26.10 -9.76 18.62
CA ASP A 553 -26.74 -10.79 19.40
C ASP A 553 -26.31 -12.17 18.86
N PRO A 554 -25.65 -13.04 19.65
CA PRO A 554 -25.15 -14.33 19.14
C PRO A 554 -26.27 -15.28 18.68
N LYS A 555 -27.52 -15.00 19.08
CA LYS A 555 -28.71 -15.75 18.67
C LYS A 555 -29.12 -15.49 17.21
N GLU A 556 -28.80 -14.32 16.65
CA GLU A 556 -29.10 -14.01 15.24
C GLU A 556 -28.13 -14.71 14.25
N ILE A 557 -26.97 -15.18 14.73
CA ILE A 557 -25.92 -15.78 13.89
C ILE A 557 -26.35 -17.12 13.28
N ASN A 558 -27.33 -17.81 13.90
CA ASN A 558 -27.82 -19.12 13.44
C ASN A 558 -29.00 -19.05 12.46
N ASN A 559 -29.58 -17.87 12.21
CA ASN A 559 -30.69 -17.73 11.28
C ASN A 559 -30.16 -17.42 9.86
N GLU A 560 -29.95 -18.46 9.06
CA GLU A 560 -29.45 -18.35 7.67
C GLU A 560 -30.46 -17.74 6.68
N GLU A 561 -31.70 -17.44 7.11
CA GLU A 561 -32.80 -17.00 6.23
C GLU A 561 -32.80 -15.49 5.85
N SER A 562 -31.88 -14.67 6.37
CA SER A 562 -31.90 -13.19 6.16
C SER A 562 -31.14 -12.67 4.94
N ASN A 563 -30.51 -13.53 4.11
CA ASN A 563 -29.57 -13.08 3.08
C ASN A 563 -30.20 -12.56 1.77
N SER A 564 -31.46 -12.88 1.45
CA SER A 564 -32.08 -12.47 0.18
C SER A 564 -32.57 -11.02 0.17
N THR A 565 -32.92 -10.45 1.33
CA THR A 565 -33.39 -9.07 1.51
C THR A 565 -32.27 -8.02 1.41
N ASN A 566 -31.00 -8.41 1.62
CA ASN A 566 -29.87 -7.47 1.64
C ASN A 566 -29.44 -6.98 0.25
N LEU A 567 -29.60 -7.77 -0.82
CA LEU A 567 -29.06 -7.42 -2.15
C LEU A 567 -29.83 -6.24 -2.80
N SER A 568 -31.15 -6.19 -2.64
CA SER A 568 -31.98 -5.08 -3.13
C SER A 568 -31.69 -3.77 -2.39
N GLU A 569 -31.43 -3.84 -1.08
CA GLU A 569 -31.04 -2.68 -0.27
C GLU A 569 -29.67 -2.14 -0.71
N LEU A 570 -28.71 -3.04 -0.97
CA LEU A 570 -27.38 -2.68 -1.49
C LEU A 570 -27.46 -2.01 -2.87
N ILE A 571 -28.30 -2.53 -3.78
CA ILE A 571 -28.52 -1.92 -5.09
C ILE A 571 -29.11 -0.51 -4.95
N SER A 572 -30.08 -0.33 -4.06
CA SER A 572 -30.68 0.99 -3.77
C SER A 572 -29.65 1.98 -3.23
N MET A 573 -28.74 1.54 -2.35
CA MET A 573 -27.65 2.39 -1.87
C MET A 573 -26.72 2.84 -3.00
N VAL A 574 -26.35 1.93 -3.89
CA VAL A 574 -25.50 2.22 -5.05
C VAL A 574 -26.21 3.18 -6.02
N GLU A 575 -27.52 3.02 -6.23
CA GLU A 575 -28.32 3.96 -7.03
C GLU A 575 -28.34 5.35 -6.44
N LYS A 576 -28.47 5.49 -5.11
CA LYS A 576 -28.38 6.78 -4.43
C LYS A 576 -27.01 7.44 -4.60
N VAL A 577 -25.92 6.68 -4.47
CA VAL A 577 -24.54 7.19 -4.67
C VAL A 577 -24.39 7.77 -6.09
N ILE A 578 -24.96 7.12 -7.09
CA ILE A 578 -24.89 7.56 -8.49
C ILE A 578 -25.87 8.71 -8.77
N ALA A 579 -27.05 8.69 -8.16
CA ALA A 579 -27.99 9.81 -8.23
C ALA A 579 -27.37 11.10 -7.68
N ILE A 580 -26.66 11.03 -6.54
CA ILE A 580 -25.93 12.18 -5.97
C ILE A 580 -24.91 12.73 -6.97
N ARG A 581 -24.23 11.86 -7.75
CA ARG A 581 -23.31 12.27 -8.81
C ARG A 581 -24.00 13.01 -9.96
N HIS A 582 -25.26 12.65 -10.29
CA HIS A 582 -26.01 13.24 -11.41
C HIS A 582 -26.87 14.46 -11.03
N GLU A 583 -27.43 14.51 -9.81
CA GLU A 583 -28.39 15.55 -9.39
C GLU A 583 -27.75 16.87 -8.95
N GLN A 584 -26.46 16.88 -8.59
CA GLN A 584 -25.80 18.10 -8.09
C GLN A 584 -25.12 18.92 -9.20
N MET A 585 -25.93 19.72 -9.89
CA MET A 585 -25.48 20.91 -10.63
C MET A 585 -25.65 22.22 -9.82
N LEU A 586 -26.04 22.17 -8.53
CA LEU A 586 -26.48 23.35 -7.75
C LEU A 586 -26.10 23.38 -6.24
N GLY A 587 -25.25 22.48 -5.74
CA GLY A 587 -24.86 22.43 -4.31
C GLY A 587 -23.51 23.10 -4.01
N GLU A 588 -23.36 23.68 -2.81
CA GLU A 588 -22.09 24.24 -2.30
C GLU A 588 -20.98 23.19 -2.24
N ALA A 589 -19.75 23.56 -2.62
CA ALA A 589 -18.62 22.66 -2.74
C ALA A 589 -18.16 22.10 -1.37
N GLY A 590 -17.99 20.77 -1.27
CA GLY A 590 -17.42 20.11 -0.07
C GLY A 590 -18.43 19.40 0.84
N GLN A 591 -19.61 19.03 0.35
CA GLN A 591 -20.60 18.29 1.14
C GLN A 591 -20.17 16.83 1.38
N LYS A 592 -20.27 16.41 2.65
CA LYS A 592 -20.09 15.02 3.09
C LYS A 592 -21.47 14.37 3.24
N PHE A 593 -21.67 13.23 2.60
CA PHE A 593 -22.89 12.43 2.69
C PHE A 593 -22.61 11.08 3.36
N GLU A 594 -23.51 10.65 4.25
CA GLU A 594 -23.50 9.30 4.81
C GLU A 594 -24.72 8.52 4.30
N VAL A 595 -24.49 7.34 3.73
CA VAL A 595 -25.55 6.46 3.21
C VAL A 595 -25.61 5.21 4.09
N ASP A 596 -26.67 5.08 4.90
CA ASP A 596 -26.96 3.93 5.79
C ASP A 596 -28.25 3.20 5.33
N PRO A 597 -28.26 1.86 5.27
CA PRO A 597 -29.45 1.06 4.94
C PRO A 597 -30.62 1.20 5.94
N ASN A 598 -30.41 1.52 7.22
CA ASN A 598 -31.52 1.63 8.19
C ASN A 598 -32.29 2.96 8.15
N ILE A 599 -31.78 3.95 7.40
CA ILE A 599 -32.42 5.28 7.22
C ILE A 599 -33.19 5.30 5.89
N LEU A 600 -33.57 4.12 5.37
CA LEU A 600 -34.25 4.01 4.07
C LEU A 600 -35.72 4.46 4.07
N ASP A 601 -36.32 4.69 5.24
CA ASP A 601 -37.67 5.24 5.38
C ASP A 601 -37.64 6.71 5.85
N ARG A 602 -38.16 7.59 4.98
CA ARG A 602 -38.32 9.07 5.06
C ARG A 602 -37.08 9.93 4.77
N SER A 603 -37.12 10.58 3.60
CA SER A 603 -36.74 11.97 3.26
C SER A 603 -35.53 12.69 3.88
N ASP A 604 -34.66 12.08 4.67
CA ASP A 604 -33.62 12.81 5.39
C ASP A 604 -32.23 12.23 5.04
N LEU A 605 -31.62 12.79 3.99
CA LEU A 605 -30.17 12.81 3.87
C LEU A 605 -29.63 13.52 5.12
N VAL A 606 -28.82 12.86 5.95
CA VAL A 606 -28.12 13.54 7.03
C VAL A 606 -27.03 14.40 6.38
N MET A 607 -27.41 15.61 5.97
CA MET A 607 -26.47 16.66 5.64
C MET A 607 -25.67 16.95 6.90
N GLN A 608 -24.37 16.70 6.88
CA GLN A 608 -23.46 17.26 7.88
C GLN A 608 -23.33 18.77 7.64
N GLY A 609 -24.37 19.52 8.01
CA GLY A 609 -24.19 20.91 8.38
C GLY A 609 -23.32 20.97 9.62
N SER A 610 -22.52 22.03 9.76
CA SER A 610 -21.59 22.33 10.87
C SER A 610 -22.20 22.38 12.28
N SER A 611 -23.43 21.88 12.48
CA SER A 611 -24.25 22.12 13.68
C SER A 611 -25.18 20.98 14.08
N ALA A 612 -25.15 19.81 13.45
CA ALA A 612 -25.91 18.64 13.91
C ALA A 612 -24.98 17.60 14.54
N SER A 613 -24.46 17.90 15.73
CA SER A 613 -24.00 16.87 16.64
C SER A 613 -25.23 16.07 17.08
N THR A 614 -25.42 14.88 16.53
CA THR A 614 -26.09 13.83 17.32
C THR A 614 -25.24 13.67 18.56
N VAL A 615 -25.69 14.29 19.65
CA VAL A 615 -25.12 14.17 20.99
C VAL A 615 -25.03 12.69 21.28
N PHE A 616 -23.82 12.14 21.12
CA PHE A 616 -23.51 10.83 21.62
C PHE A 616 -23.30 11.02 23.11
N ASP A 617 -24.29 10.55 23.87
CA ASP A 617 -24.19 10.41 25.31
C ASP A 617 -22.89 9.65 25.61
N SER A 618 -21.94 10.32 26.25
CA SER A 618 -20.67 9.75 26.70
C SER A 618 -20.85 8.78 27.87
N GLY A 619 -22.10 8.55 28.30
CA GLY A 619 -22.50 7.38 29.06
C GLY A 619 -22.34 6.10 28.24
N LEU A 620 -21.10 5.60 28.14
CA LEU A 620 -20.87 4.17 27.99
C LEU A 620 -21.67 3.47 29.08
N ASP A 621 -22.78 2.84 28.70
CA ASP A 621 -23.57 2.01 29.60
C ASP A 621 -22.73 0.76 29.92
N GLU A 622 -21.81 0.90 30.88
CA GLU A 622 -20.90 -0.13 31.36
C GLU A 622 -21.70 -1.38 31.79
N ALA A 623 -22.94 -1.17 32.23
CA ALA A 623 -23.95 -2.18 32.49
C ALA A 623 -24.33 -3.00 31.24
N SER A 624 -24.59 -2.35 30.10
CA SER A 624 -24.85 -3.01 28.83
C SER A 624 -23.64 -3.86 28.40
N TYR A 625 -22.43 -3.29 28.40
CA TYR A 625 -21.21 -4.03 28.05
C TYR A 625 -20.98 -5.25 28.97
N LEU A 626 -21.09 -5.07 30.28
CA LEU A 626 -20.96 -6.16 31.25
C LEU A 626 -22.06 -7.21 31.08
N ALA A 627 -23.30 -6.81 30.80
CA ALA A 627 -24.41 -7.70 30.50
C ALA A 627 -24.18 -8.51 29.21
N TRP A 628 -23.59 -7.91 28.17
CA TRP A 628 -23.18 -8.65 26.99
C TRP A 628 -22.03 -9.61 27.29
N VAL A 629 -21.02 -9.20 28.07
CA VAL A 629 -19.94 -10.09 28.50
C VAL A 629 -20.48 -11.27 29.32
N GLU A 630 -21.45 -11.05 30.20
CA GLU A 630 -22.12 -12.12 30.97
C GLU A 630 -22.95 -13.03 30.06
N LYS A 631 -23.82 -12.47 29.21
CA LYS A 631 -24.59 -13.22 28.20
C LYS A 631 -23.67 -14.03 27.28
N PHE A 632 -22.50 -13.49 26.94
CA PHE A 632 -21.52 -14.14 26.09
C PHE A 632 -20.73 -15.22 26.84
N LYS A 633 -20.41 -15.03 28.12
CA LYS A 633 -19.84 -16.08 28.99
C LYS A 633 -20.82 -17.24 29.17
N GLU A 634 -22.10 -16.95 29.39
CA GLU A 634 -23.16 -17.97 29.45
C GLU A 634 -23.28 -18.73 28.12
N ILE A 635 -23.24 -18.03 26.99
CA ILE A 635 -23.29 -18.66 25.67
C ILE A 635 -22.03 -19.49 25.42
N SER A 636 -20.84 -19.02 25.81
CA SER A 636 -19.57 -19.76 25.68
C SER A 636 -19.56 -21.03 26.53
N GLN A 637 -20.19 -20.98 27.71
CA GLN A 637 -20.38 -22.16 28.58
C GLN A 637 -21.43 -23.12 28.02
N SER A 638 -22.48 -22.63 27.37
CA SER A 638 -23.51 -23.47 26.72
C SER A 638 -23.09 -24.06 25.36
N SER A 639 -22.16 -23.41 24.67
CA SER A 639 -21.67 -23.84 23.34
C SER A 639 -20.34 -24.61 23.41
N GLY A 640 -19.74 -24.69 24.60
CA GLY A 640 -18.57 -25.53 24.89
C GLY A 640 -18.79 -27.03 24.61
N ASP A 641 -20.03 -27.49 24.62
CA ASP A 641 -20.38 -28.89 24.29
C ASP A 641 -20.84 -29.10 22.84
N SER A 642 -21.19 -28.04 22.09
CA SER A 642 -21.82 -28.19 20.75
C SER A 642 -20.95 -27.75 19.57
N ILE A 643 -19.86 -27.01 19.80
CA ILE A 643 -18.96 -26.56 18.71
C ILE A 643 -17.82 -27.57 18.45
N VAL A 644 -17.59 -28.53 19.35
CA VAL A 644 -16.69 -29.68 19.10
C VAL A 644 -17.34 -30.71 18.14
N GLU A 645 -18.64 -30.61 17.85
CA GLU A 645 -19.34 -31.54 16.96
C GLU A 645 -19.53 -31.06 15.50
N MET A 646 -19.25 -29.80 15.18
CA MET A 646 -19.33 -29.34 13.77
C MET A 646 -18.06 -29.63 12.95
N GLY A 647 -17.03 -30.23 13.57
CA GLY A 647 -15.89 -30.87 12.91
C GLY A 647 -16.04 -32.39 12.72
N ASN A 648 -17.15 -33.00 13.16
CA ASN A 648 -17.32 -34.46 13.15
C ASN A 648 -18.48 -35.00 12.29
N ARG A 649 -19.13 -34.16 11.46
CA ARG A 649 -20.08 -34.65 10.44
C ARG A 649 -19.39 -34.93 9.11
N LYS A 650 -18.61 -36.02 9.06
CA LYS A 650 -18.36 -36.83 7.85
C LYS A 650 -17.67 -38.16 8.20
N LYS A 651 -18.17 -38.91 9.20
CA LYS A 651 -17.75 -40.30 9.43
C LYS A 651 -18.87 -41.29 9.08
N LEU A 652 -19.00 -41.52 7.78
CA LEU A 652 -19.40 -42.76 7.10
C LEU A 652 -19.51 -42.42 5.60
N PRO A 653 -18.73 -43.08 4.72
CA PRO A 653 -18.43 -44.51 4.78
C PRO A 653 -16.92 -44.79 4.89
N GLU A 654 -16.32 -44.57 6.07
CA GLU A 654 -14.94 -44.96 6.35
C GLU A 654 -14.74 -46.47 6.10
N ASP A 655 -15.74 -47.32 6.39
CA ASP A 655 -15.68 -48.77 6.12
C ASP A 655 -15.65 -49.15 4.63
N LYS A 656 -16.21 -48.33 3.72
CA LYS A 656 -16.04 -48.54 2.27
C LYS A 656 -14.69 -48.00 1.80
N HIS A 657 -14.24 -46.88 2.36
CA HIS A 657 -12.94 -46.28 2.04
C HIS A 657 -11.79 -47.21 2.46
N PHE A 658 -11.80 -47.73 3.69
CA PHE A 658 -10.81 -48.71 4.16
C PHE A 658 -10.83 -50.01 3.36
N LYS A 659 -12.00 -50.48 2.90
CA LYS A 659 -12.10 -51.65 2.01
C LYS A 659 -11.56 -51.36 0.60
N LEU A 660 -11.79 -50.15 0.08
CA LEU A 660 -11.31 -49.73 -1.24
C LEU A 660 -9.80 -49.45 -1.22
N GLU A 661 -9.28 -48.86 -0.14
CA GLU A 661 -7.85 -48.68 0.13
C GLU A 661 -7.12 -50.00 0.37
N ALA A 662 -7.71 -50.93 1.13
CA ALA A 662 -7.15 -52.26 1.31
C ALA A 662 -7.17 -53.08 0.02
N ALA A 663 -8.19 -52.92 -0.82
CA ALA A 663 -8.24 -53.50 -2.15
C ALA A 663 -7.20 -52.87 -3.09
N ARG A 664 -7.03 -51.54 -3.04
CA ARG A 664 -6.02 -50.78 -3.78
C ARG A 664 -4.60 -51.22 -3.39
N LYS A 665 -4.31 -51.31 -2.09
CA LYS A 665 -3.04 -51.84 -1.55
C LYS A 665 -2.78 -53.28 -2.01
N LYS A 666 -3.79 -54.16 -1.96
CA LYS A 666 -3.65 -55.53 -2.49
C LYS A 666 -3.40 -55.58 -4.00
N THR A 667 -3.98 -54.67 -4.77
CA THR A 667 -3.69 -54.57 -6.21
C THR A 667 -2.31 -54.00 -6.48
N GLU A 668 -1.85 -53.04 -5.68
CA GLU A 668 -0.52 -52.45 -5.74
C GLU A 668 0.55 -53.46 -5.33
N GLU A 669 0.35 -54.24 -4.27
CA GLU A 669 1.22 -55.34 -3.84
C GLU A 669 1.35 -56.43 -4.92
N LYS A 670 0.24 -56.79 -5.60
CA LYS A 670 0.27 -57.72 -6.73
C LYS A 670 0.99 -57.15 -7.95
N LYS A 671 0.89 -55.84 -8.19
CA LYS A 671 1.62 -55.14 -9.25
C LYS A 671 3.12 -55.08 -8.94
N LEU A 672 3.48 -54.72 -7.71
CA LEU A 672 4.86 -54.70 -7.21
C LEU A 672 5.50 -56.09 -7.29
N ALA A 673 4.81 -57.14 -6.85
CA ALA A 673 5.29 -58.52 -6.98
C ALA A 673 5.47 -58.96 -8.45
N LYS A 674 4.64 -58.45 -9.36
CA LYS A 674 4.79 -58.69 -10.80
C LYS A 674 5.98 -57.93 -11.39
N TRP A 675 6.23 -56.70 -10.94
CA TRP A 675 7.40 -55.91 -11.34
C TRP A 675 8.70 -56.49 -10.79
N GLU A 676 8.73 -56.91 -9.53
CA GLU A 676 9.86 -57.59 -8.90
C GLU A 676 10.20 -58.92 -9.61
N ALA A 677 9.19 -59.71 -9.99
CA ALA A 677 9.38 -60.93 -10.79
C ALA A 677 9.94 -60.66 -12.20
N LEU A 678 9.78 -59.44 -12.71
CA LEU A 678 10.31 -58.97 -14.00
C LEU A 678 11.59 -58.12 -13.85
N GLY A 679 12.11 -57.97 -12.63
CA GLY A 679 13.33 -57.21 -12.34
C GLY A 679 13.19 -55.68 -12.35
N TYR A 680 11.97 -55.14 -12.35
CA TYR A 680 11.70 -53.69 -12.36
C TYR A 680 11.41 -53.15 -10.95
N HIS A 681 12.04 -52.03 -10.60
CA HIS A 681 11.81 -51.30 -9.34
C HIS A 681 11.28 -49.90 -9.68
N SER A 682 10.10 -49.54 -9.15
CA SER A 682 9.50 -48.22 -9.39
C SER A 682 10.34 -47.13 -8.71
N LEU A 683 10.55 -46.01 -9.42
CA LEU A 683 11.19 -44.80 -8.90
C LEU A 683 10.17 -43.78 -8.36
N SER A 684 8.90 -44.19 -8.27
CA SER A 684 7.82 -43.34 -7.77
C SER A 684 7.94 -43.11 -6.25
N VAL A 685 7.79 -41.85 -5.84
CA VAL A 685 7.74 -41.48 -4.42
C VAL A 685 6.37 -41.89 -3.86
N LYS A 686 6.37 -42.71 -2.79
CA LYS A 686 5.16 -43.19 -2.13
C LYS A 686 4.32 -42.04 -1.57
N ASP A 687 3.00 -42.21 -1.59
CA ASP A 687 2.05 -41.24 -1.03
C ASP A 687 2.33 -40.96 0.45
N THR A 688 2.46 -39.68 0.78
CA THR A 688 2.83 -39.20 2.11
C THR A 688 1.62 -39.17 3.04
N ILE A 689 1.79 -39.65 4.27
CA ILE A 689 0.90 -39.32 5.39
C ILE A 689 1.20 -37.86 5.75
N CYS A 690 0.25 -36.94 5.53
CA CYS A 690 0.40 -35.56 5.99
C CYS A 690 0.72 -35.54 7.50
N PRO A 691 1.67 -34.71 7.97
CA PRO A 691 1.78 -34.42 9.39
C PRO A 691 0.44 -33.82 9.86
N VAL A 692 -0.19 -34.47 10.82
CA VAL A 692 -1.37 -33.97 11.51
C VAL A 692 -0.95 -32.78 12.39
N ASP A 693 -1.68 -31.67 12.25
CA ASP A 693 -1.77 -30.55 13.20
C ASP A 693 -0.46 -30.07 13.84
N GLY A 694 0.34 -29.33 13.07
CA GLY A 694 1.34 -28.40 13.60
C GLY A 694 1.08 -27.01 13.02
N ASP A 695 0.79 -26.03 13.90
CA ASP A 695 0.55 -24.60 13.65
C ASP A 695 0.75 -24.11 12.19
N ILE A 696 -0.31 -24.22 11.38
CA ILE A 696 -0.39 -23.67 10.02
C ILE A 696 -0.64 -22.17 10.15
N MET A 697 0.41 -21.39 10.42
CA MET A 697 0.27 -19.95 10.70
C MET A 697 1.34 -19.05 10.09
N SER A 698 2.06 -19.47 9.05
CA SER A 698 2.88 -18.50 8.29
C SER A 698 2.91 -18.75 6.79
N ASP A 699 2.40 -17.77 6.04
CA ASP A 699 2.72 -17.52 4.62
C ASP A 699 4.17 -17.02 4.43
N SER A 700 5.08 -17.36 5.35
CA SER A 700 6.47 -16.87 5.36
C SER A 700 7.39 -17.66 4.43
N GLY A 701 6.87 -18.61 3.65
CA GLY A 701 7.64 -19.35 2.66
C GLY A 701 8.11 -18.43 1.55
N TYR A 702 9.42 -18.21 1.44
CA TYR A 702 10.00 -17.39 0.37
C TYR A 702 10.34 -18.26 -0.84
N VAL A 703 9.78 -17.92 -2.01
CA VAL A 703 10.18 -18.46 -3.31
C VAL A 703 11.23 -17.52 -3.92
N HIS A 704 12.39 -18.06 -4.28
CA HIS A 704 13.50 -17.29 -4.82
C HIS A 704 13.45 -17.27 -6.36
N LEU A 705 13.27 -16.07 -6.92
CA LEU A 705 13.25 -15.83 -8.36
C LEU A 705 14.68 -15.58 -8.85
N VAL A 706 15.22 -16.44 -9.72
CA VAL A 706 16.62 -16.40 -10.17
C VAL A 706 16.71 -16.39 -11.69
N TYR A 707 17.69 -15.68 -12.25
CA TYR A 707 17.99 -15.74 -13.69
C TYR A 707 19.03 -16.81 -13.99
N GLY A 708 18.76 -17.69 -14.96
CA GLY A 708 19.72 -18.72 -15.38
C GLY A 708 19.08 -20.01 -15.86
N ASP A 709 19.90 -21.06 -15.91
CA ASP A 709 19.49 -22.41 -16.30
C ASP A 709 19.24 -23.26 -15.05
N CYS A 710 18.02 -23.82 -14.93
CA CYS A 710 17.61 -24.65 -13.80
C CYS A 710 18.36 -25.98 -13.69
N THR A 711 19.05 -26.42 -14.76
CA THR A 711 19.82 -27.67 -14.78
C THR A 711 21.21 -27.56 -14.12
N HIS A 712 21.67 -26.35 -13.78
CA HIS A 712 22.97 -26.10 -13.16
C HIS A 712 22.84 -25.38 -11.81
N PRO A 713 22.29 -26.04 -10.77
CA PRO A 713 22.01 -25.42 -9.47
C PRO A 713 23.27 -24.97 -8.71
N SER A 714 24.44 -25.53 -9.03
CA SER A 714 25.73 -25.19 -8.41
C SER A 714 26.13 -23.71 -8.56
N LYS A 715 25.59 -22.99 -9.55
CA LYS A 715 25.83 -21.55 -9.71
C LYS A 715 25.11 -20.68 -8.67
N VAL A 716 24.05 -21.20 -8.06
CA VAL A 716 23.20 -20.47 -7.10
C VAL A 716 23.47 -20.94 -5.68
N CYS A 717 23.56 -22.25 -5.46
CA CYS A 717 23.87 -22.86 -4.18
C CYS A 717 24.91 -23.99 -4.36
N PRO A 718 26.22 -23.69 -4.27
CA PRO A 718 27.29 -24.66 -4.51
C PRO A 718 27.51 -25.65 -3.35
N SER A 719 26.79 -25.55 -2.24
CA SER A 719 27.02 -26.35 -1.02
C SER A 719 25.80 -27.13 -0.52
N GLU A 720 24.67 -27.06 -1.22
CA GLU A 720 23.41 -27.73 -0.83
C GLU A 720 23.03 -28.77 -1.89
N PRO A 721 22.52 -29.94 -1.50
CA PRO A 721 22.03 -30.92 -2.46
C PRO A 721 20.77 -30.41 -3.16
N ALA A 722 20.55 -30.81 -4.41
CA ALA A 722 19.60 -30.15 -5.30
C ALA A 722 18.65 -31.13 -6.00
N ILE A 723 17.36 -30.76 -6.08
CA ILE A 723 16.32 -31.47 -6.83
C ILE A 723 15.86 -30.59 -7.99
N VAL A 724 16.09 -31.04 -9.22
CA VAL A 724 15.57 -30.38 -10.43
C VAL A 724 14.18 -30.91 -10.73
N PHE A 725 13.17 -30.05 -10.66
CA PHE A 725 11.77 -30.40 -10.88
C PHE A 725 11.34 -30.10 -12.33
N SER A 726 10.79 -31.09 -13.02
CA SER A 726 10.32 -30.97 -14.41
C SER A 726 8.98 -31.67 -14.61
N CYS A 727 8.11 -31.08 -15.43
CA CYS A 727 6.79 -31.61 -15.78
C CYS A 727 6.86 -32.46 -17.05
N VAL A 728 6.27 -33.66 -17.01
CA VAL A 728 6.23 -34.62 -18.12
C VAL A 728 4.81 -35.13 -18.39
N ASP A 729 4.61 -35.69 -19.59
CA ASP A 729 3.37 -36.36 -19.98
C ASP A 729 3.43 -37.87 -19.67
N ASN A 730 2.31 -38.56 -19.84
CA ASN A 730 2.20 -40.02 -19.69
C ASN A 730 2.35 -40.79 -21.02
N SER A 731 2.96 -40.18 -22.05
CA SER A 731 3.02 -40.78 -23.40
C SER A 731 4.07 -41.88 -23.54
N GLY A 732 5.13 -41.84 -22.72
CA GLY A 732 6.29 -42.71 -22.85
C GLY A 732 7.29 -42.30 -23.94
N ASN A 733 6.99 -41.26 -24.73
CA ASN A 733 7.92 -40.71 -25.72
C ASN A 733 8.59 -39.45 -25.17
N TRP A 734 9.93 -39.46 -25.11
CA TRP A 734 10.68 -38.28 -24.68
C TRP A 734 10.48 -37.11 -25.65
N GLY A 735 10.18 -35.92 -25.10
CA GLY A 735 9.96 -34.71 -25.90
C GLY A 735 11.24 -34.12 -26.50
N HIS A 736 11.08 -33.19 -27.44
CA HIS A 736 12.17 -32.39 -28.00
C HIS A 736 11.98 -30.91 -27.64
N GLY A 737 13.09 -30.22 -27.34
CA GLY A 737 13.13 -28.78 -27.11
C GLY A 737 13.25 -28.36 -25.64
N GLY A 738 13.97 -27.25 -25.42
CA GLY A 738 14.06 -26.56 -24.13
C GLY A 738 14.57 -27.46 -22.99
N MET A 739 13.72 -27.67 -21.99
CA MET A 739 14.05 -28.45 -20.79
C MET A 739 14.23 -29.96 -21.06
N PHE A 740 13.53 -30.52 -22.05
CA PHE A 740 13.70 -31.94 -22.41
C PHE A 740 15.09 -32.23 -23.00
N ASP A 741 15.60 -31.33 -23.84
CA ASP A 741 16.96 -31.45 -24.41
C ASP A 741 18.03 -31.16 -23.34
N ALA A 742 17.76 -30.24 -22.41
CA ALA A 742 18.68 -29.92 -21.32
C ALA A 742 18.83 -31.08 -20.34
N LEU A 743 17.72 -31.74 -19.95
CA LEU A 743 17.75 -32.95 -19.12
C LEU A 743 18.43 -34.14 -19.82
N ALA A 744 18.18 -34.32 -21.12
CA ALA A 744 18.83 -35.40 -21.88
C ALA A 744 20.36 -35.23 -21.98
N LYS A 745 20.84 -33.98 -22.04
CA LYS A 745 22.28 -33.66 -21.97
C LYS A 745 22.88 -33.87 -20.58
N LEU A 746 22.07 -33.73 -19.53
CA LEU A 746 22.50 -33.88 -18.14
C LEU A 746 22.79 -35.35 -17.80
N SER A 747 21.90 -36.28 -18.19
CA SER A 747 22.14 -37.72 -18.05
C SER A 747 21.22 -38.55 -18.95
N ALA A 748 21.81 -39.52 -19.67
CA ALA A 748 21.05 -40.52 -20.43
C ALA A 748 20.20 -41.45 -19.53
N SER A 749 20.54 -41.56 -18.24
CA SER A 749 19.76 -42.36 -17.28
C SER A 749 18.32 -41.86 -17.10
N ILE A 750 18.08 -40.56 -17.35
CA ILE A 750 16.75 -39.93 -17.18
C ILE A 750 15.80 -40.39 -18.28
N THR A 751 16.27 -40.39 -19.54
CA THR A 751 15.49 -40.86 -20.68
C THR A 751 15.18 -42.35 -20.57
N ASP A 752 16.17 -43.13 -20.15
CA ASP A 752 16.03 -44.58 -19.97
C ASP A 752 15.11 -44.94 -18.80
N ALA A 753 15.10 -44.15 -17.73
CA ALA A 753 14.18 -44.32 -16.61
C ALA A 753 12.73 -44.02 -17.01
N TYR A 754 12.52 -42.93 -17.76
CA TYR A 754 11.19 -42.55 -18.25
C TYR A 754 10.62 -43.58 -19.25
N GLN A 755 11.45 -44.07 -20.18
CA GLN A 755 11.03 -45.09 -21.15
C GLN A 755 10.70 -46.42 -20.45
N ARG A 756 11.55 -46.87 -19.50
CA ARG A 756 11.26 -48.06 -18.70
C ARG A 756 9.98 -47.91 -17.87
N ALA A 757 9.74 -46.75 -17.26
CA ALA A 757 8.49 -46.49 -16.55
C ALA A 757 7.28 -46.62 -17.47
N SER A 758 7.38 -46.19 -18.73
CA SER A 758 6.31 -46.41 -19.72
C SER A 758 6.11 -47.87 -20.09
N GLU A 759 7.18 -48.63 -20.32
CA GLU A 759 7.11 -50.06 -20.70
C GLU A 759 6.41 -50.91 -19.64
N PHE A 760 6.61 -50.56 -18.37
CA PHE A 760 5.99 -51.23 -17.22
C PHE A 760 4.64 -50.63 -16.78
N GLY A 761 4.18 -49.57 -17.46
CA GLY A 761 2.91 -48.90 -17.18
C GLY A 761 2.90 -48.15 -15.83
N ASP A 762 4.02 -47.56 -15.44
CA ASP A 762 4.28 -46.86 -14.17
C ASP A 762 4.19 -45.32 -14.30
N LEU A 763 3.56 -44.82 -15.36
CA LEU A 763 3.35 -43.40 -15.62
C LEU A 763 1.87 -43.04 -15.43
N HIS A 764 1.43 -42.82 -14.19
CA HIS A 764 0.08 -42.32 -13.91
C HIS A 764 0.10 -40.82 -13.57
N LEU A 765 -1.02 -40.13 -13.79
CA LEU A 765 -1.18 -38.73 -13.42
C LEU A 765 -1.06 -38.59 -11.89
N GLY A 766 -0.27 -37.60 -11.43
CA GLY A 766 0.01 -37.36 -10.01
C GLY A 766 1.18 -38.18 -9.43
N ASP A 767 1.87 -38.97 -10.25
CA ASP A 767 3.10 -39.67 -9.86
C ASP A 767 4.33 -38.76 -10.00
N LEU A 768 5.25 -38.89 -9.03
CA LEU A 768 6.54 -38.22 -9.05
C LEU A 768 7.66 -39.26 -9.06
N HIS A 769 8.46 -39.27 -10.12
CA HIS A 769 9.61 -40.17 -10.26
C HIS A 769 10.90 -39.45 -9.88
N LEU A 770 11.60 -39.94 -8.85
CA LEU A 770 12.84 -39.34 -8.36
C LEU A 770 14.05 -40.14 -8.84
N ILE A 771 14.85 -39.54 -9.72
CA ILE A 771 16.02 -40.16 -10.34
C ILE A 771 17.28 -39.53 -9.75
N ARG A 772 18.16 -40.34 -9.17
CA ARG A 772 19.47 -39.90 -8.67
C ARG A 772 20.48 -39.90 -9.82
N ILE A 773 21.16 -38.78 -10.03
CA ILE A 773 22.25 -38.69 -10.99
C ILE A 773 23.53 -39.10 -10.25
N ASN A 774 24.07 -40.26 -10.60
CA ASN A 774 25.43 -40.63 -10.25
C ASN A 774 26.29 -40.31 -11.48
N GLU A 775 27.18 -39.32 -11.38
CA GLU A 775 28.23 -39.16 -12.38
C GLU A 775 29.20 -40.35 -12.24
N GLU A 776 29.12 -41.31 -13.16
CA GLU A 776 30.20 -42.26 -13.39
C GLU A 776 31.37 -41.51 -14.03
N SER A 777 32.15 -40.82 -13.20
CA SER A 777 33.53 -40.50 -13.51
C SER A 777 34.40 -41.01 -12.38
N ASP A 778 35.24 -42.00 -12.69
CA ASP A 778 36.25 -42.64 -11.84
C ASP A 778 37.36 -41.67 -11.38
N LYS A 779 36.99 -40.54 -10.78
CA LYS A 779 37.93 -39.66 -10.07
C LYS A 779 37.29 -39.20 -8.78
N GLU A 780 37.73 -39.85 -7.69
CA GLU A 780 37.61 -39.35 -6.33
C GLU A 780 38.03 -37.87 -6.30
N THR A 781 37.04 -36.99 -6.32
CA THR A 781 37.16 -35.59 -5.91
C THR A 781 36.09 -35.39 -4.85
N GLU A 782 36.50 -34.94 -3.67
CA GLU A 782 35.72 -34.91 -2.42
C GLU A 782 34.53 -33.93 -2.39
N ASP A 783 34.11 -33.39 -3.55
CA ASP A 783 33.05 -32.37 -3.65
C ASP A 783 31.87 -32.77 -4.56
N ASN A 784 31.56 -34.07 -4.71
CA ASN A 784 30.38 -34.49 -5.48
C ASN A 784 29.10 -34.43 -4.63
N ILE A 785 28.45 -33.27 -4.67
CA ILE A 785 27.13 -33.03 -4.05
C ILE A 785 26.05 -33.82 -4.80
N PRO A 786 25.18 -34.58 -4.10
CA PRO A 786 24.16 -35.39 -4.76
C PRO A 786 23.09 -34.52 -5.42
N MET A 787 22.77 -34.85 -6.68
CA MET A 787 21.73 -34.21 -7.49
C MET A 787 20.64 -35.21 -7.86
N TRP A 788 19.38 -34.79 -7.75
CA TRP A 788 18.21 -35.56 -8.19
C TRP A 788 17.40 -34.82 -9.24
N VAL A 789 16.75 -35.57 -10.11
CA VAL A 789 15.75 -35.07 -11.05
C VAL A 789 14.40 -35.66 -10.67
N ALA A 790 13.43 -34.78 -10.41
CA ALA A 790 12.06 -35.14 -10.10
C ALA A 790 11.19 -34.91 -11.34
N LEU A 791 10.72 -36.00 -11.95
CA LEU A 791 9.80 -35.98 -13.10
C LEU A 791 8.37 -36.08 -12.59
N ALA A 792 7.61 -35.00 -12.72
CA ALA A 792 6.20 -34.90 -12.30
C ALA A 792 5.27 -35.19 -13.49
N VAL A 793 4.46 -36.25 -13.38
CA VAL A 793 3.52 -36.65 -14.43
C VAL A 793 2.22 -35.86 -14.26
N VAL A 794 2.10 -34.74 -14.98
CA VAL A 794 1.01 -33.76 -14.80
C VAL A 794 0.22 -33.45 -16.08
N GLN A 795 0.63 -34.05 -17.21
CA GLN A 795 -0.03 -33.90 -18.50
C GLN A 795 -0.53 -35.24 -19.04
N SER A 796 -1.76 -35.24 -19.55
CA SER A 796 -2.32 -36.40 -20.23
C SER A 796 -2.05 -36.34 -21.74
N PHE A 797 -1.59 -37.45 -22.29
CA PHE A 797 -1.38 -37.63 -23.72
C PHE A 797 -2.48 -38.51 -24.30
N ASN A 798 -3.21 -37.99 -25.28
CA ASN A 798 -4.24 -38.76 -25.98
C ASN A 798 -4.05 -38.67 -27.51
N PRO A 799 -3.62 -39.76 -28.17
CA PRO A 799 -3.33 -39.75 -29.60
C PRO A 799 -4.58 -39.54 -30.48
N ARG A 800 -5.78 -39.62 -29.90
CA ARG A 800 -7.05 -39.41 -30.62
C ARG A 800 -7.52 -37.95 -30.65
N ARG A 801 -6.84 -37.02 -29.95
CA ARG A 801 -7.21 -35.60 -29.88
C ARG A 801 -6.44 -34.77 -30.92
N LYS A 802 -7.06 -33.68 -31.40
CA LYS A 802 -6.43 -32.70 -32.32
C LYS A 802 -5.18 -32.03 -31.74
N VAL A 803 -5.19 -31.79 -30.42
CA VAL A 803 -4.01 -31.38 -29.65
C VAL A 803 -3.63 -32.60 -28.78
N PRO A 804 -2.45 -33.22 -29.01
CA PRO A 804 -2.12 -34.49 -28.38
C PRO A 804 -1.89 -34.40 -26.86
N ARG A 805 -1.47 -33.22 -26.36
CA ARG A 805 -1.17 -32.95 -24.94
C ARG A 805 -2.25 -32.09 -24.32
N SER A 806 -2.70 -32.44 -23.11
CA SER A 806 -3.57 -31.57 -22.31
C SER A 806 -2.78 -30.46 -21.63
N ASP A 807 -3.49 -29.44 -21.15
CA ASP A 807 -2.95 -28.47 -20.21
C ASP A 807 -2.49 -29.17 -18.91
N ILE A 808 -1.67 -28.47 -18.13
CA ILE A 808 -1.11 -28.98 -16.87
C ILE A 808 -2.24 -29.05 -15.84
N SER A 809 -2.48 -30.25 -15.30
CA SER A 809 -3.49 -30.47 -14.26
C SER A 809 -2.98 -29.95 -12.90
N ILE A 810 -3.63 -28.92 -12.37
CA ILE A 810 -3.26 -28.28 -11.09
C ILE A 810 -3.37 -29.26 -9.90
N PRO A 811 -4.43 -30.09 -9.76
CA PRO A 811 -4.53 -31.06 -8.67
C PRO A 811 -3.41 -32.11 -8.68
N ASP A 812 -3.02 -32.56 -9.88
CA ASP A 812 -1.93 -33.53 -10.03
C ASP A 812 -0.57 -32.87 -9.74
N LEU A 813 -0.40 -31.60 -10.16
CA LEU A 813 0.78 -30.80 -9.83
C LEU A 813 0.91 -30.57 -8.32
N GLU A 814 -0.19 -30.29 -7.61
CA GLU A 814 -0.20 -30.16 -6.14
C GLU A 814 0.27 -31.46 -5.47
N SER A 815 -0.24 -32.62 -5.91
CA SER A 815 0.21 -33.92 -5.42
C SER A 815 1.71 -34.15 -5.65
N CYS A 816 2.20 -33.85 -6.86
CA CYS A 816 3.62 -33.97 -7.20
C CYS A 816 4.50 -32.99 -6.40
N LEU A 817 4.05 -31.75 -6.18
CA LEU A 817 4.78 -30.76 -5.39
C LEU A 817 4.86 -31.14 -3.91
N SER A 818 3.78 -31.70 -3.35
CA SER A 818 3.78 -32.26 -1.99
C SER A 818 4.82 -33.37 -1.86
N LYS A 819 4.83 -34.33 -2.79
CA LYS A 819 5.81 -35.44 -2.83
C LYS A 819 7.24 -34.92 -2.97
N ALA A 820 7.46 -33.96 -3.87
CA ALA A 820 8.78 -33.38 -4.13
C ALA A 820 9.31 -32.62 -2.91
N SER A 821 8.44 -31.85 -2.24
CA SER A 821 8.80 -31.06 -1.07
C SER A 821 9.11 -31.94 0.14
N PHE A 822 8.37 -33.04 0.31
CA PHE A 822 8.68 -34.05 1.33
C PHE A 822 10.04 -34.73 1.07
N SER A 823 10.32 -35.15 -0.17
CA SER A 823 11.62 -35.72 -0.53
C SER A 823 12.76 -34.71 -0.41
N ALA A 824 12.50 -33.43 -0.69
CA ALA A 824 13.46 -32.35 -0.47
C ALA A 824 13.80 -32.19 1.02
N ALA A 825 12.78 -32.17 1.88
CA ALA A 825 12.97 -32.09 3.33
C ALA A 825 13.73 -33.30 3.90
N GLN A 826 13.45 -34.51 3.43
CA GLN A 826 14.17 -35.72 3.87
C GLN A 826 15.65 -35.70 3.50
N ASN A 827 15.99 -35.13 2.34
CA ASN A 827 17.36 -35.08 1.82
C ASN A 827 18.07 -33.75 2.10
N SER A 828 17.45 -32.84 2.88
CA SER A 828 17.91 -31.46 3.09
C SER A 828 18.26 -30.73 1.79
N ALA A 829 17.49 -30.98 0.74
CA ALA A 829 17.76 -30.50 -0.61
C ALA A 829 16.91 -29.27 -0.97
N SER A 830 17.44 -28.45 -1.86
CA SER A 830 16.73 -27.32 -2.46
C SER A 830 16.03 -27.73 -3.75
N ILE A 831 14.88 -27.14 -4.05
CA ILE A 831 14.11 -27.41 -5.28
C ILE A 831 14.43 -26.34 -6.31
N HIS A 832 14.78 -26.76 -7.53
CA HIS A 832 15.06 -25.89 -8.66
C HIS A 832 14.12 -26.22 -9.82
N MET A 833 13.37 -25.23 -10.31
CA MET A 833 12.36 -25.46 -11.34
C MET A 833 12.27 -24.32 -12.37
N PRO A 834 11.88 -24.62 -13.62
CA PRO A 834 11.52 -23.59 -14.57
C PRO A 834 10.15 -22.96 -14.22
N ARG A 835 9.89 -21.77 -14.75
CA ARG A 835 8.57 -21.14 -14.62
C ARG A 835 7.51 -21.91 -15.43
N ILE A 836 6.50 -22.44 -14.74
CA ILE A 836 5.38 -23.20 -15.33
C ILE A 836 4.25 -22.24 -15.73
N GLY A 837 3.55 -22.47 -16.84
CA GLY A 837 2.32 -21.74 -17.20
C GLY A 837 2.48 -20.40 -17.92
N TYR A 838 3.68 -20.00 -18.37
CA TYR A 838 3.89 -18.74 -19.10
C TYR A 838 4.16 -18.99 -20.60
N GLN A 839 3.23 -19.63 -21.31
CA GLN A 839 3.41 -19.90 -22.75
C GLN A 839 2.77 -18.85 -23.66
N ASP A 840 1.64 -18.26 -23.28
CA ASP A 840 1.00 -17.16 -24.00
C ASP A 840 0.49 -16.10 -23.01
N GLY A 841 0.71 -14.82 -23.28
CA GLY A 841 0.49 -13.71 -22.33
C GLY A 841 -0.94 -13.53 -21.76
N SER A 842 -1.88 -14.45 -22.03
CA SER A 842 -3.21 -14.52 -21.41
C SER A 842 -3.24 -15.25 -20.06
N ASP A 843 -2.26 -16.11 -19.76
CA ASP A 843 -2.37 -17.07 -18.64
C ASP A 843 -1.58 -16.62 -17.39
N ARG A 844 -1.73 -15.34 -17.00
CA ARG A 844 -1.12 -14.82 -15.77
C ARG A 844 -1.69 -15.47 -14.50
N SER A 845 -2.97 -15.88 -14.52
CA SER A 845 -3.69 -16.49 -13.40
C SER A 845 -3.14 -17.86 -13.00
N GLN A 846 -2.74 -18.69 -13.97
CA GLN A 846 -2.19 -20.02 -13.68
C GLN A 846 -0.86 -19.95 -12.90
N TRP A 847 0.00 -18.97 -13.21
CA TRP A 847 1.26 -18.79 -12.49
C TRP A 847 1.03 -18.41 -11.02
N TYR A 848 0.03 -17.58 -10.74
CA TYR A 848 -0.28 -17.15 -9.38
C TYR A 848 -0.71 -18.33 -8.49
N ILE A 849 -1.57 -19.21 -9.02
CA ILE A 849 -2.00 -20.44 -8.33
C ILE A 849 -0.77 -21.32 -8.03
N VAL A 850 0.10 -21.52 -9.03
CA VAL A 850 1.35 -22.28 -8.85
C VAL A 850 2.25 -21.63 -7.81
N GLU A 851 2.39 -20.30 -7.83
CA GLU A 851 3.22 -19.57 -6.87
C GLU A 851 2.70 -19.70 -5.42
N ARG A 852 1.38 -19.65 -5.20
CA ARG A 852 0.77 -19.90 -3.88
C ARG A 852 1.03 -21.33 -3.41
N LEU A 853 0.88 -22.33 -4.29
CA LEU A 853 1.19 -23.72 -3.96
C LEU A 853 2.68 -23.89 -3.57
N LEU A 854 3.59 -23.26 -4.32
CA LEU A 854 5.02 -23.30 -3.99
C LEU A 854 5.31 -22.66 -2.63
N ARG A 855 4.69 -21.51 -2.30
CA ARG A 855 4.85 -20.87 -0.98
C ARG A 855 4.26 -21.72 0.15
N LYS A 856 3.08 -22.33 -0.07
CA LYS A 856 2.43 -23.26 0.87
C LYS A 856 3.37 -24.41 1.23
N TYR A 857 3.91 -25.13 0.24
CA TYR A 857 4.79 -26.27 0.51
C TYR A 857 6.20 -25.88 0.96
N ALA A 858 6.73 -24.74 0.51
CA ALA A 858 7.98 -24.20 1.04
C ALA A 858 7.87 -23.90 2.54
N SER A 859 6.72 -23.38 2.99
CA SER A 859 6.45 -23.10 4.39
C SER A 859 6.23 -24.39 5.20
N ILE A 860 5.37 -25.30 4.72
CA ILE A 860 5.05 -26.56 5.41
C ILE A 860 6.29 -27.40 5.70
N TYR A 861 7.19 -27.51 4.71
CA TYR A 861 8.38 -28.36 4.81
C TYR A 861 9.66 -27.57 5.14
N ASN A 862 9.59 -26.25 5.29
CA ASN A 862 10.71 -25.34 5.53
C ASN A 862 11.88 -25.54 4.56
N ILE A 863 11.57 -25.59 3.26
CA ILE A 863 12.55 -25.81 2.18
C ILE A 863 12.70 -24.57 1.29
N LYS A 864 13.87 -24.42 0.66
CA LYS A 864 14.14 -23.36 -0.31
C LYS A 864 13.72 -23.81 -1.72
N ILE A 865 12.85 -23.02 -2.36
CA ILE A 865 12.41 -23.24 -3.75
C ILE A 865 12.93 -22.11 -4.63
N PHE A 866 13.62 -22.46 -5.72
CA PHE A 866 14.17 -21.55 -6.71
C PHE A 866 13.46 -21.70 -8.06
N VAL A 867 12.91 -20.60 -8.57
CA VAL A 867 12.25 -20.53 -9.89
C VAL A 867 13.14 -19.75 -10.86
N TYR A 868 13.47 -20.38 -11.99
CA TYR A 868 14.39 -19.81 -12.98
C TYR A 868 13.68 -19.08 -14.13
N TYR A 869 14.22 -17.91 -14.49
CA TYR A 869 13.82 -17.12 -15.65
C TYR A 869 14.86 -17.23 -16.77
N TYR A 870 14.38 -17.60 -17.96
CA TYR A 870 15.19 -17.57 -19.17
C TYR A 870 14.91 -16.28 -19.95
N ARG A 871 15.96 -15.51 -20.25
CA ARG A 871 15.84 -14.35 -21.14
C ARG A 871 15.62 -14.89 -22.54
N ARG A 872 14.42 -14.75 -23.12
CA ARG A 872 14.28 -14.91 -24.57
C ARG A 872 15.16 -13.84 -25.19
N SER A 873 16.26 -14.24 -25.84
CA SER A 873 17.00 -13.35 -26.71
C SER A 873 16.03 -12.85 -27.77
N SER A 874 15.72 -11.56 -27.72
CA SER A 874 15.00 -10.83 -28.77
C SER A 874 15.74 -10.94 -30.09
#